data_AF-A0A927TNV4-F1
#
_entry.id   AF-A0A927TNV4-F1
#
_cell.length_a   1.000
_cell.length_b   1.000
_cell.length_c   1.000
_cell.angle_alpha   90.00
_cell.angle_beta   90.00
_cell.angle_gamma   90.00
#
_symmetry.space_group_name_H-M   'P 1'
#
loop_
_entity.id
_entity.type
_entity.pdbx_description
1 polymer ?
#
loop_
_entity_poly.entity_id
_entity_poly.type
_entity_poly.pdbx_seq_one_letter_code
_entity_poly.pdbx_strand_id
1 'polypeptide(L)'
;MKEKCAWKRLIGKAGAMVLAAVLTVETVPISTVAENVIPEGGKSEPYRQNAAVTDGLSVLVDNPQTTPEGETVWDKVTFGNYMQNPVYQVEPIKWRILSIEEEHALLLADKALDCMPYHDKEEAVTWETCSLRKWLNDTSVNDTFINTAFTTEEQEALVATRLTNEGNGKNDGGNDTTDRVWILSMSDLLNTAYGFEAKWNATCKKRKTMATDYTIGRGAFVGKGYPYDVGVVEYWLRTPGDYWATDAMRMSAEANEAISASTVNIDSVSVRPVICVDLNSAGVKDAGKVISDGTVITPETEGYQADGFTVPRQQGSDTVWDCVYFGNYKQSGNMEKKPVEWRVLSVSGNDAFLLADKALDCQKFHAQRAGITWETCDLRKWLNDTDDPDAFISQAFTEEEQRAILKSKETGDKVYLLSVEEATDPRLGFPAEKGYDHESNKWAANYTQYAKNRGASGANNAERLICLWWLRSTKPDSYEPDKNKAWYVAGKGIYGTQYTEQNYIAVRPVLHVDLTSAAVSYSGTVCSNGETRTAEEVINMKAARMADALIASIGEVDKDSAQKIKAARAAYDQLSAEAKKLVTGYAVLVKAEEDYAMIEANEKQAKEAAEAVDELIRAIGEVDKDSKDAIEAAQKAYGGLNDAAKAKVTLYETLQQAVGEYAALMEKEQKELEKAEAVDALIKAIGEVTKDSKEQIEAAQKAYDKLSNTEKAKVTLYETLQNATKQYAAIDTQENPQENPPENPSQNDPGTGGMTETVSGAQTKEEQNPPKVAVKAPDQVKIKSAKSRKKNTAVVSWRKAKEAAGYEVQYSFDKKFKKSVTKKTGKMSLTLKKLKKGKNCYIRVRAYRKDTNGQKVYGEWSKAKKVKIRK
;
A
#
# COMPACT_ATOMS: atom_id res chain seq x y z
N MET A 1 -45.11 -25.23 -47.37
CA MET A 1 -44.67 -26.07 -48.52
C MET A 1 -43.37 -26.74 -48.10
N LYS A 2 -43.40 -28.07 -47.95
CA LYS A 2 -42.67 -29.04 -48.80
C LYS A 2 -41.14 -28.88 -48.73
N GLU A 3 -40.48 -29.76 -47.97
CA GLU A 3 -39.66 -30.90 -48.50
C GLU A 3 -38.23 -30.44 -48.84
N LYS A 4 -37.13 -31.13 -48.51
CA LYS A 4 -36.88 -32.45 -47.86
C LYS A 4 -35.44 -32.40 -47.28
N CYS A 5 -35.19 -32.92 -46.06
CA CYS A 5 -34.47 -34.19 -45.79
C CYS A 5 -33.03 -34.30 -46.36
N ALA A 6 -32.04 -34.90 -45.71
CA ALA A 6 -31.84 -35.47 -44.35
C ALA A 6 -30.33 -35.83 -44.24
N TRP A 7 -29.70 -36.16 -43.09
CA TRP A 7 -29.85 -37.44 -42.38
C TRP A 7 -29.12 -37.42 -41.02
N LYS A 8 -29.76 -37.99 -39.99
CA LYS A 8 -29.12 -38.52 -38.77
C LYS A 8 -28.74 -40.00 -38.97
N ARG A 9 -27.63 -40.44 -38.38
CA ARG A 9 -27.26 -41.82 -37.95
C ARG A 9 -26.07 -41.67 -36.98
N LEU A 10 -25.89 -42.37 -35.85
CA LEU A 10 -26.62 -43.41 -35.09
C LEU A 10 -26.40 -43.08 -33.58
N ILE A 11 -27.39 -43.08 -32.68
CA ILE A 11 -27.96 -44.21 -31.90
C ILE A 11 -26.95 -45.00 -31.02
N GLY A 12 -27.18 -44.95 -29.70
CA GLY A 12 -26.84 -45.99 -28.70
C GLY A 12 -25.73 -45.61 -27.71
N LYS A 13 -25.81 -45.92 -26.40
CA LYS A 13 -26.83 -46.67 -25.61
C LYS A 13 -26.64 -46.38 -24.10
N ALA A 14 -27.76 -46.37 -23.35
CA ALA A 14 -27.87 -46.66 -21.89
C ALA A 14 -27.11 -45.75 -20.89
N GLY A 15 -27.52 -45.64 -19.61
CA GLY A 15 -28.73 -46.14 -18.95
C GLY A 15 -28.71 -45.97 -17.41
N ALA A 16 -29.69 -45.23 -16.89
CA ALA A 16 -30.51 -45.49 -15.69
C ALA A 16 -29.89 -45.98 -14.34
N MET A 17 -30.02 -45.14 -13.30
CA MET A 17 -30.42 -45.43 -11.89
C MET A 17 -30.44 -44.09 -11.14
N VAL A 18 -31.57 -43.50 -10.72
CA VAL A 18 -32.44 -43.85 -9.58
C VAL A 18 -31.75 -43.74 -8.20
N LEU A 19 -31.99 -42.61 -7.51
CA LEU A 19 -32.51 -42.62 -6.14
C LEU A 19 -33.26 -41.31 -5.86
N ALA A 20 -34.26 -41.33 -4.98
CA ALA A 20 -35.15 -40.21 -4.69
C ALA A 20 -35.19 -39.91 -3.19
N ALA A 21 -35.40 -38.64 -2.82
CA ALA A 21 -36.24 -38.25 -1.67
C ALA A 21 -36.53 -36.74 -1.70
N VAL A 22 -37.75 -36.37 -1.31
CA VAL A 22 -38.24 -34.99 -1.16
C VAL A 22 -37.89 -34.46 0.23
N LEU A 23 -37.55 -33.17 0.34
CA LEU A 23 -37.88 -32.37 1.52
C LEU A 23 -38.05 -30.89 1.15
N THR A 24 -39.15 -30.31 1.64
CA THR A 24 -39.55 -28.90 1.57
C THR A 24 -38.54 -27.99 2.30
N VAL A 25 -38.49 -26.66 2.09
CA VAL A 25 -39.35 -25.70 2.81
C VAL A 25 -39.11 -24.24 2.30
N GLU A 26 -40.21 -23.47 2.24
CA GLU A 26 -40.38 -22.01 2.27
C GLU A 26 -39.63 -21.03 1.33
N THR A 27 -40.43 -20.25 0.62
CA THR A 27 -40.13 -18.87 0.19
C THR A 27 -40.37 -17.89 1.35
N VAL A 28 -39.40 -17.03 1.68
CA VAL A 28 -39.51 -15.92 2.64
C VAL A 28 -38.91 -14.65 2.00
N PRO A 29 -39.45 -13.44 2.24
CA PRO A 29 -39.52 -12.42 1.18
C PRO A 29 -38.41 -11.37 1.20
N ILE A 30 -38.44 -10.53 0.14
CA ILE A 30 -37.64 -9.31 -0.03
C ILE A 30 -37.77 -8.41 1.22
N SER A 31 -36.67 -8.26 1.94
CA SER A 31 -36.52 -7.25 2.99
C SER A 31 -36.03 -5.94 2.37
N THR A 32 -36.81 -4.87 2.57
CA THR A 32 -36.51 -3.51 2.17
C THR A 32 -35.14 -3.04 2.67
N VAL A 33 -34.23 -2.68 1.76
CA VAL A 33 -33.03 -1.91 2.12
C VAL A 33 -33.47 -0.48 2.43
N ALA A 34 -33.15 -0.02 3.64
CA ALA A 34 -33.55 1.30 4.10
C ALA A 34 -32.83 2.42 3.33
N GLU A 35 -33.60 3.39 2.83
CA GLU A 35 -33.07 4.66 2.35
C GLU A 35 -32.42 5.44 3.50
N ASN A 36 -31.09 5.56 3.51
CA ASN A 36 -30.38 6.50 4.36
C ASN A 36 -30.00 7.73 3.52
N VAL A 37 -30.68 8.85 3.75
CA VAL A 37 -30.55 10.10 2.98
C VAL A 37 -30.08 11.25 3.91
N ILE A 38 -29.41 12.26 3.33
CA ILE A 38 -29.10 13.60 3.90
C ILE A 38 -27.87 13.64 4.88
N PRO A 39 -27.00 14.70 4.95
CA PRO A 39 -26.88 15.97 4.19
C PRO A 39 -25.51 16.24 3.49
N GLU A 40 -25.41 17.42 2.86
CA GLU A 40 -24.29 17.98 2.07
C GLU A 40 -22.97 18.27 2.81
N GLY A 41 -21.82 18.25 2.09
CA GLY A 41 -20.55 18.84 2.57
C GLY A 41 -19.27 18.26 1.97
N GLY A 42 -18.99 18.50 0.69
CA GLY A 42 -17.96 17.79 -0.10
C GLY A 42 -16.53 17.69 0.47
N LYS A 43 -16.06 16.43 0.62
CA LYS A 43 -14.70 15.88 0.43
C LYS A 43 -14.72 14.39 0.78
N SER A 44 -14.03 13.55 0.02
CA SER A 44 -13.75 12.16 0.41
C SER A 44 -12.81 12.13 1.62
N GLU A 45 -13.29 11.68 2.78
CA GLU A 45 -12.48 11.32 3.94
C GLU A 45 -12.94 9.98 4.54
N PRO A 46 -12.04 9.24 5.22
CA PRO A 46 -12.06 7.78 5.22
C PRO A 46 -12.97 7.15 6.27
N TYR A 47 -13.45 5.94 5.96
CA TYR A 47 -14.16 5.06 6.89
C TYR A 47 -13.30 4.64 8.09
N ARG A 48 -13.95 4.23 9.19
CA ARG A 48 -13.27 3.77 10.41
C ARG A 48 -13.87 2.47 10.95
N GLN A 49 -13.01 1.45 10.98
CA GLN A 49 -12.88 0.43 12.02
C GLN A 49 -14.10 -0.47 12.32
N ASN A 50 -14.03 -1.75 11.94
CA ASN A 50 -13.47 -2.79 12.83
C ASN A 50 -13.53 -4.21 12.24
N ALA A 51 -12.37 -4.91 12.25
CA ALA A 51 -12.19 -6.38 12.11
C ALA A 51 -12.64 -7.03 10.78
N ALA A 52 -12.04 -8.12 10.28
CA ALA A 52 -10.94 -8.95 10.79
C ALA A 52 -9.96 -9.32 9.65
N VAL A 53 -8.70 -9.64 9.97
CA VAL A 53 -7.66 -9.93 8.96
C VAL A 53 -7.77 -11.38 8.47
N THR A 54 -7.95 -11.56 7.16
CA THR A 54 -7.79 -12.84 6.44
C THR A 54 -6.47 -12.88 5.68
N ASP A 55 -5.81 -14.05 5.63
CA ASP A 55 -4.70 -14.30 4.70
C ASP A 55 -5.23 -14.21 3.27
N GLY A 56 -4.73 -13.24 2.49
CA GLY A 56 -5.23 -12.94 1.15
C GLY A 56 -4.30 -12.02 0.35
N LEU A 57 -4.61 -11.83 -0.94
CA LEU A 57 -3.79 -11.08 -1.90
C LEU A 57 -3.54 -9.62 -1.47
N SER A 58 -4.43 -9.05 -0.64
CA SER A 58 -4.32 -7.71 -0.03
C SER A 58 -3.05 -7.46 0.79
N VAL A 59 -2.32 -8.51 1.19
CA VAL A 59 -1.03 -8.40 1.89
C VAL A 59 0.17 -8.34 0.92
N LEU A 60 -0.02 -8.73 -0.35
CA LEU A 60 1.04 -8.83 -1.36
C LEU A 60 1.10 -7.62 -2.30
N VAL A 61 0.02 -6.84 -2.39
CA VAL A 61 -0.09 -5.67 -3.27
C VAL A 61 -0.26 -4.36 -2.49
N ASP A 62 0.42 -3.31 -2.94
CA ASP A 62 0.48 -2.00 -2.28
C ASP A 62 -0.34 -0.91 -3.01
N ASN A 63 -0.77 0.09 -2.24
CA ASN A 63 -1.15 1.40 -2.76
C ASN A 63 0.01 2.06 -3.56
N PRO A 64 -0.25 3.00 -4.50
CA PRO A 64 0.78 3.61 -5.33
C PRO A 64 1.96 4.21 -4.55
N GLN A 65 3.18 3.77 -4.87
CA GLN A 65 4.41 4.22 -4.21
C GLN A 65 5.16 5.26 -5.06
N THR A 66 6.02 6.08 -4.45
CA THR A 66 6.87 7.04 -5.16
C THR A 66 8.35 6.71 -4.96
N THR A 67 9.11 6.55 -6.05
CA THR A 67 10.55 6.28 -5.99
C THR A 67 11.34 7.53 -5.54
N PRO A 68 12.61 7.39 -5.11
CA PRO A 68 13.47 8.54 -4.77
C PRO A 68 13.65 9.55 -5.92
N GLU A 69 13.51 9.09 -7.17
CA GLU A 69 13.62 9.85 -8.41
C GLU A 69 12.33 10.64 -8.74
N GLY A 70 11.20 10.27 -8.12
CA GLY A 70 9.90 10.91 -8.31
C GLY A 70 8.93 10.13 -9.21
N GLU A 71 9.33 8.95 -9.69
CA GLU A 71 8.46 8.04 -10.43
C GLU A 71 7.37 7.46 -9.53
N THR A 72 6.20 7.15 -10.09
CA THR A 72 5.18 6.34 -9.41
C THR A 72 5.40 4.88 -9.75
N VAL A 73 5.28 4.00 -8.77
CA VAL A 73 5.16 2.56 -8.94
C VAL A 73 3.74 2.18 -8.54
N TRP A 74 2.99 1.59 -9.48
CA TRP A 74 1.70 0.95 -9.20
C TRP A 74 1.89 -0.56 -9.16
N ASP A 75 1.30 -1.21 -8.18
CA ASP A 75 1.13 -2.66 -8.23
C ASP A 75 0.02 -3.01 -9.22
N LYS A 76 0.06 -4.25 -9.73
CA LYS A 76 -0.81 -4.72 -10.79
C LYS A 76 -1.41 -6.06 -10.45
N VAL A 77 -2.62 -6.28 -10.96
CA VAL A 77 -3.32 -7.56 -10.89
C VAL A 77 -3.90 -7.93 -12.25
N THR A 78 -4.23 -9.21 -12.46
CA THR A 78 -5.14 -9.65 -13.51
C THR A 78 -6.52 -9.97 -12.94
N PHE A 79 -7.56 -9.60 -13.67
CA PHE A 79 -8.97 -9.86 -13.35
C PHE A 79 -9.81 -9.65 -14.61
N GLY A 80 -10.71 -10.57 -14.98
CA GLY A 80 -11.38 -10.53 -16.28
C GLY A 80 -10.47 -10.76 -17.49
N ASN A 81 -11.07 -10.96 -18.66
CA ASN A 81 -10.39 -11.24 -19.92
C ASN A 81 -11.05 -10.44 -21.06
N TYR A 82 -10.27 -9.73 -21.88
CA TYR A 82 -10.81 -8.92 -22.97
C TYR A 82 -10.01 -9.07 -24.25
N MET A 83 -10.57 -8.62 -25.38
CA MET A 83 -9.91 -8.62 -26.68
C MET A 83 -8.74 -7.63 -26.65
N GLN A 84 -7.51 -8.12 -26.82
CA GLN A 84 -6.31 -7.27 -26.71
C GLN A 84 -5.35 -7.38 -27.92
N ASN A 85 -5.53 -8.39 -28.79
CA ASN A 85 -4.63 -8.64 -29.93
C ASN A 85 -5.34 -8.54 -31.30
N PRO A 86 -4.60 -8.46 -32.43
CA PRO A 86 -5.17 -8.19 -33.75
C PRO A 86 -6.13 -9.26 -34.28
N VAL A 87 -6.17 -10.44 -33.68
CA VAL A 87 -7.02 -11.56 -34.08
C VAL A 87 -8.25 -11.74 -33.17
N TYR A 88 -8.59 -10.71 -32.38
CA TYR A 88 -9.76 -10.67 -31.49
C TYR A 88 -9.74 -11.76 -30.40
N GLN A 89 -8.56 -12.28 -30.06
CA GLN A 89 -8.42 -13.25 -28.98
C GLN A 89 -8.53 -12.53 -27.62
N VAL A 90 -9.23 -13.17 -26.69
CA VAL A 90 -9.34 -12.71 -25.31
C VAL A 90 -8.07 -13.04 -24.52
N GLU A 91 -7.57 -12.05 -23.78
CA GLU A 91 -6.40 -12.14 -22.91
C GLU A 91 -6.72 -11.52 -21.54
N PRO A 92 -6.12 -12.00 -20.43
CA PRO A 92 -6.34 -11.44 -19.10
C PRO A 92 -6.07 -9.93 -19.05
N ILE A 93 -7.03 -9.17 -18.51
CA ILE A 93 -6.88 -7.72 -18.38
C ILE A 93 -5.91 -7.46 -17.24
N LYS A 94 -4.84 -6.71 -17.51
CA LYS A 94 -3.90 -6.22 -16.49
C LYS A 94 -4.38 -4.86 -15.98
N TRP A 95 -4.50 -4.74 -14.67
CA TRP A 95 -4.95 -3.54 -13.97
C TRP A 95 -3.83 -2.96 -13.12
N ARG A 96 -3.83 -1.65 -12.91
CA ARG A 96 -3.03 -0.91 -11.93
C ARG A 96 -3.88 -0.64 -10.71
N ILE A 97 -3.36 -0.91 -9.52
CA ILE A 97 -4.00 -0.56 -8.25
C ILE A 97 -3.83 0.94 -8.02
N LEU A 98 -4.91 1.71 -8.10
CA LEU A 98 -4.92 3.14 -7.79
C LEU A 98 -5.08 3.40 -6.29
N SER A 99 -5.91 2.62 -5.60
CA SER A 99 -6.01 2.63 -4.15
C SER A 99 -6.49 1.29 -3.61
N ILE A 100 -6.07 0.98 -2.38
CA ILE A 100 -6.60 -0.14 -1.59
C ILE A 100 -7.21 0.45 -0.32
N GLU A 101 -8.48 0.15 -0.08
CA GLU A 101 -9.23 0.51 1.12
C GLU A 101 -9.84 -0.76 1.73
N GLU A 102 -9.31 -1.16 2.90
CA GLU A 102 -9.64 -2.43 3.56
C GLU A 102 -9.34 -3.63 2.64
N GLU A 103 -10.35 -4.36 2.16
CA GLU A 103 -10.23 -5.48 1.21
C GLU A 103 -10.50 -5.10 -0.25
N HIS A 104 -10.97 -3.88 -0.51
CA HIS A 104 -11.36 -3.41 -1.83
C HIS A 104 -10.25 -2.63 -2.52
N ALA A 105 -10.00 -2.94 -3.80
CA ALA A 105 -9.07 -2.20 -4.64
C ALA A 105 -9.79 -1.43 -5.76
N LEU A 106 -9.42 -0.17 -5.92
CA LEU A 106 -9.72 0.63 -7.11
C LEU A 106 -8.67 0.33 -8.18
N LEU A 107 -9.12 -0.19 -9.31
CA LEU A 107 -8.28 -0.73 -10.37
C LEU A 107 -8.49 0.05 -11.68
N LEU A 108 -7.39 0.43 -12.34
CA LEU A 108 -7.38 1.10 -13.65
C LEU A 108 -6.69 0.22 -14.69
N ALA A 109 -7.31 -0.01 -15.85
CA ALA A 109 -6.70 -0.82 -16.91
C ALA A 109 -5.28 -0.30 -17.27
N ASP A 110 -4.29 -1.20 -17.37
CA ASP A 110 -2.89 -0.83 -17.62
C ASP A 110 -2.75 -0.14 -18.98
N LYS A 111 -3.43 -0.69 -19.99
CA LYS A 111 -3.60 -0.17 -21.35
C LYS A 111 -5.04 0.33 -21.60
N ALA A 112 -5.26 1.06 -22.69
CA ALA A 112 -6.62 1.32 -23.20
C ALA A 112 -7.15 0.10 -23.99
N LEU A 113 -8.38 -0.33 -23.70
CA LEU A 113 -8.88 -1.67 -24.04
C LEU A 113 -9.85 -1.73 -25.25
N ASP A 114 -10.53 -0.64 -25.59
CA ASP A 114 -11.30 -0.50 -26.84
C ASP A 114 -11.21 0.96 -27.34
N CYS A 115 -11.75 1.24 -28.52
CA CYS A 115 -11.86 2.56 -29.12
C CYS A 115 -13.30 2.80 -29.61
N MET A 116 -13.96 3.83 -29.10
CA MET A 116 -15.33 4.19 -29.49
C MET A 116 -15.70 5.60 -29.01
N PRO A 117 -16.78 6.19 -29.57
CA PRO A 117 -17.33 7.46 -29.08
C PRO A 117 -17.71 7.46 -27.60
N TYR A 118 -17.66 8.63 -26.98
CA TYR A 118 -18.30 8.87 -25.68
C TYR A 118 -19.84 8.80 -25.82
N HIS A 119 -20.36 9.29 -26.95
CA HIS A 119 -21.76 9.13 -27.33
C HIS A 119 -21.95 9.02 -28.85
N ASP A 120 -22.94 8.24 -29.29
CA ASP A 120 -23.17 7.88 -30.70
C ASP A 120 -23.52 9.08 -31.61
N LYS A 121 -23.81 10.25 -31.04
CA LYS A 121 -24.25 11.47 -31.73
C LYS A 121 -23.59 12.71 -31.13
N GLU A 122 -23.42 13.73 -31.96
CA GLU A 122 -23.03 15.08 -31.54
C GLU A 122 -24.24 15.80 -30.90
N GLU A 123 -24.53 15.47 -29.66
CA GLU A 123 -25.55 16.13 -28.85
C GLU A 123 -25.06 16.32 -27.40
N ALA A 124 -25.70 17.22 -26.65
CA ALA A 124 -25.30 17.51 -25.28
C ALA A 124 -25.70 16.35 -24.35
N VAL A 125 -24.70 15.71 -23.75
CA VAL A 125 -24.87 14.54 -22.87
C VAL A 125 -24.00 14.63 -21.63
N THR A 126 -24.42 13.96 -20.57
CA THR A 126 -23.66 13.78 -19.32
C THR A 126 -23.12 12.36 -19.23
N TRP A 127 -22.30 12.05 -18.22
CA TRP A 127 -21.87 10.66 -17.97
C TRP A 127 -23.07 9.74 -17.74
N GLU A 128 -24.09 10.21 -17.00
CA GLU A 128 -25.32 9.46 -16.72
C GLU A 128 -26.03 8.98 -17.99
N THR A 129 -26.10 9.84 -19.02
CA THR A 129 -26.92 9.65 -20.23
C THR A 129 -26.16 9.16 -21.46
N CYS A 130 -24.82 9.10 -21.42
CA CYS A 130 -24.03 8.75 -22.61
C CYS A 130 -24.10 7.25 -22.95
N SER A 131 -23.90 6.90 -24.23
CA SER A 131 -23.95 5.50 -24.68
C SER A 131 -22.71 4.71 -24.25
N LEU A 132 -21.56 5.37 -24.02
CA LEU A 132 -20.37 4.72 -23.48
C LEU A 132 -20.61 4.15 -22.06
N ARG A 133 -21.23 4.91 -21.15
CA ARG A 133 -21.58 4.42 -19.81
C ARG A 133 -22.52 3.21 -19.89
N LYS A 134 -23.50 3.26 -20.80
CA LYS A 134 -24.42 2.15 -21.04
C LYS A 134 -23.66 0.91 -21.53
N TRP A 135 -22.79 1.03 -22.53
CA TRP A 135 -21.97 -0.08 -23.03
C TRP A 135 -21.03 -0.65 -21.96
N LEU A 136 -20.58 0.16 -20.99
CA LEU A 136 -19.75 -0.32 -19.89
C LEU A 136 -20.52 -1.13 -18.82
N ASN A 137 -21.83 -0.89 -18.62
CA ASN A 137 -22.57 -1.42 -17.45
C ASN A 137 -23.86 -2.20 -17.77
N ASP A 138 -24.38 -2.16 -19.00
CA ASP A 138 -25.66 -2.80 -19.34
C ASP A 138 -25.49 -4.33 -19.45
N THR A 139 -25.85 -5.03 -18.38
CA THR A 139 -25.81 -6.51 -18.31
C THR A 139 -26.92 -7.18 -19.11
N SER A 140 -27.90 -6.45 -19.65
CA SER A 140 -29.02 -7.03 -20.42
C SER A 140 -28.70 -7.30 -21.90
N VAL A 141 -27.53 -6.85 -22.36
CA VAL A 141 -27.06 -6.97 -23.75
C VAL A 141 -25.74 -7.74 -23.76
N ASN A 142 -25.62 -8.82 -24.54
CA ASN A 142 -24.47 -9.72 -24.48
C ASN A 142 -23.12 -9.07 -24.87
N ASP A 143 -23.12 -8.14 -25.84
CA ASP A 143 -21.90 -7.58 -26.44
C ASP A 143 -21.41 -6.28 -25.72
N THR A 144 -21.79 -6.09 -24.46
CA THR A 144 -21.34 -4.98 -23.60
C THR A 144 -20.02 -5.32 -22.91
N PHE A 145 -19.26 -4.32 -22.47
CA PHE A 145 -17.96 -4.54 -21.84
C PHE A 145 -18.10 -5.44 -20.61
N ILE A 146 -19.08 -5.19 -19.73
CA ILE A 146 -19.26 -5.99 -18.50
C ILE A 146 -19.52 -7.48 -18.79
N ASN A 147 -20.29 -7.80 -19.84
CA ASN A 147 -20.62 -9.17 -20.24
C ASN A 147 -19.54 -9.87 -21.08
N THR A 148 -18.67 -9.08 -21.73
CA THR A 148 -17.57 -9.62 -22.56
C THR A 148 -16.24 -9.69 -21.82
N ALA A 149 -16.05 -8.86 -20.79
CA ALA A 149 -14.81 -8.77 -19.99
C ALA A 149 -14.81 -9.67 -18.74
N PHE A 150 -15.98 -9.99 -18.18
CA PHE A 150 -16.11 -10.64 -16.87
C PHE A 150 -17.14 -11.78 -16.91
N THR A 151 -16.81 -12.92 -16.29
CA THR A 151 -17.81 -13.99 -16.04
C THR A 151 -18.87 -13.53 -15.04
N THR A 152 -19.97 -14.28 -14.89
CA THR A 152 -21.02 -13.97 -13.90
C THR A 152 -20.43 -13.83 -12.48
N GLU A 153 -19.52 -14.72 -12.11
CA GLU A 153 -18.85 -14.72 -10.81
C GLU A 153 -17.91 -13.51 -10.65
N GLU A 154 -17.18 -13.14 -11.71
CA GLU A 154 -16.36 -11.92 -11.72
C GLU A 154 -17.24 -10.65 -11.66
N GLN A 155 -18.42 -10.62 -12.30
CA GLN A 155 -19.37 -9.51 -12.21
C GLN A 155 -19.99 -9.36 -10.81
N GLU A 156 -20.18 -10.46 -10.08
CA GLU A 156 -20.62 -10.44 -8.68
C GLU A 156 -19.54 -9.87 -7.74
N ALA A 157 -18.27 -10.07 -8.06
CA ALA A 157 -17.14 -9.47 -7.32
C ALA A 157 -16.90 -7.98 -7.64
N LEU A 158 -17.53 -7.41 -8.67
CA LEU A 158 -17.46 -5.98 -8.98
C LEU A 158 -18.33 -5.14 -8.03
N VAL A 159 -17.66 -4.28 -7.26
CA VAL A 159 -18.30 -3.37 -6.31
C VAL A 159 -19.00 -2.23 -7.05
N ALA A 160 -20.33 -2.19 -6.92
CA ALA A 160 -21.14 -1.08 -7.41
C ALA A 160 -20.78 0.21 -6.66
N THR A 161 -20.09 1.13 -7.34
CA THR A 161 -19.45 2.30 -6.75
C THR A 161 -20.24 3.55 -7.09
N ARG A 162 -20.58 4.37 -6.09
CA ARG A 162 -21.21 5.68 -6.31
C ARG A 162 -20.16 6.69 -6.77
N LEU A 163 -20.38 7.30 -7.93
CA LEU A 163 -19.50 8.28 -8.57
C LEU A 163 -20.11 9.68 -8.49
N THR A 164 -19.35 10.64 -7.96
CA THR A 164 -19.76 12.06 -7.99
C THR A 164 -19.45 12.66 -9.35
N ASN A 165 -20.47 13.03 -10.13
CA ASN A 165 -20.34 13.53 -11.50
C ASN A 165 -20.11 15.05 -11.52
N GLU A 166 -18.93 15.47 -11.05
CA GLU A 166 -18.52 16.88 -11.04
C GLU A 166 -18.45 17.48 -12.46
N GLY A 167 -19.15 18.59 -12.65
CA GLY A 167 -18.95 19.47 -13.80
C GLY A 167 -17.59 20.18 -13.77
N ASN A 168 -17.21 20.81 -14.88
CA ASN A 168 -15.90 21.48 -15.03
C ASN A 168 -15.92 22.98 -14.65
N GLY A 169 -17.01 23.47 -14.05
CA GLY A 169 -17.23 24.87 -13.71
C GLY A 169 -17.84 25.73 -14.83
N LYS A 170 -18.01 25.18 -16.04
CA LYS A 170 -18.78 25.78 -17.15
C LYS A 170 -19.98 24.90 -17.53
N ASN A 171 -19.74 23.61 -17.74
CA ASN A 171 -20.75 22.60 -18.05
C ASN A 171 -20.97 21.68 -16.83
N ASP A 172 -22.23 21.30 -16.62
CA ASP A 172 -22.65 20.38 -15.56
C ASP A 172 -22.28 18.93 -15.90
N GLY A 173 -21.92 18.14 -14.89
CA GLY A 173 -21.54 16.73 -15.05
C GLY A 173 -22.71 15.76 -15.04
N GLY A 174 -23.91 16.23 -14.68
CA GLY A 174 -25.13 15.43 -14.53
C GLY A 174 -25.30 14.85 -13.14
N ASN A 175 -26.31 13.99 -12.95
CA ASN A 175 -26.53 13.37 -11.65
C ASN A 175 -25.41 12.38 -11.32
N ASP A 176 -25.14 12.20 -10.03
CA ASP A 176 -24.27 11.13 -9.53
C ASP A 176 -24.79 9.75 -9.97
N THR A 177 -23.88 8.89 -10.41
CA THR A 177 -24.21 7.54 -10.87
C THR A 177 -23.73 6.47 -9.88
N THR A 178 -24.28 5.26 -9.98
CA THR A 178 -23.72 4.07 -9.33
C THR A 178 -23.36 3.08 -10.43
N ASP A 179 -22.07 2.82 -10.59
CA ASP A 179 -21.51 2.08 -11.72
C ASP A 179 -20.59 0.94 -11.22
N ARG A 180 -20.51 -0.18 -11.95
CA ARG A 180 -19.54 -1.26 -11.69
C ARG A 180 -18.26 -1.08 -12.50
N VAL A 181 -18.40 -0.50 -13.71
CA VAL A 181 -17.29 -0.19 -14.61
C VAL A 181 -17.44 1.25 -15.08
N TRP A 182 -16.38 2.05 -15.00
CA TRP A 182 -16.41 3.46 -15.42
C TRP A 182 -15.08 3.91 -16.04
N ILE A 183 -14.96 5.21 -16.33
CA ILE A 183 -13.71 5.85 -16.76
C ILE A 183 -13.37 6.99 -15.80
N LEU A 184 -12.08 7.31 -15.65
CA LEU A 184 -11.63 8.35 -14.72
C LEU A 184 -12.27 9.72 -15.01
N SER A 185 -12.45 10.53 -13.98
CA SER A 185 -12.71 11.96 -14.11
C SER A 185 -11.41 12.77 -14.24
N MET A 186 -11.55 14.05 -14.55
CA MET A 186 -10.46 15.02 -14.40
C MET A 186 -9.93 15.01 -12.96
N SER A 187 -10.81 15.05 -11.94
CA SER A 187 -10.45 15.04 -10.52
C SER A 187 -9.62 13.80 -10.13
N ASP A 188 -9.95 12.62 -10.68
CA ASP A 188 -9.19 11.38 -10.45
C ASP A 188 -7.77 11.47 -11.05
N LEU A 189 -7.61 12.04 -12.24
CA LEU A 189 -6.30 12.28 -12.87
C LEU A 189 -5.47 13.40 -12.19
N LEU A 190 -6.05 14.16 -11.27
CA LEU A 190 -5.35 15.10 -10.39
C LEU A 190 -5.04 14.50 -9.00
N ASN A 191 -5.54 13.30 -8.71
CA ASN A 191 -5.39 12.69 -7.40
C ASN A 191 -3.98 12.12 -7.22
N THR A 192 -3.18 12.77 -6.37
CA THR A 192 -1.83 12.31 -6.03
C THR A 192 -1.80 11.03 -5.20
N ALA A 193 -2.92 10.64 -4.56
CA ALA A 193 -3.02 9.35 -3.85
C ALA A 193 -3.04 8.18 -4.85
N TYR A 194 -3.72 8.35 -5.98
CA TYR A 194 -3.70 7.42 -7.12
C TYR A 194 -2.36 7.45 -7.90
N GLY A 195 -1.36 8.17 -7.37
CA GLY A 195 -0.04 8.26 -7.97
C GLY A 195 0.06 9.18 -9.19
N PHE A 196 -0.96 10.00 -9.48
CA PHE A 196 -0.92 11.01 -10.55
C PHE A 196 -0.31 12.35 -10.06
N GLU A 197 -0.25 13.34 -10.95
CA GLU A 197 0.24 14.70 -10.66
C GLU A 197 -0.93 15.66 -10.38
N ALA A 198 -0.78 16.58 -9.43
CA ALA A 198 -1.86 17.48 -8.98
C ALA A 198 -2.22 18.60 -9.98
N LYS A 199 -1.38 18.83 -11.00
CA LYS A 199 -1.54 19.90 -11.99
C LYS A 199 -2.16 19.36 -13.27
N TRP A 200 -3.33 19.87 -13.65
CA TRP A 200 -4.04 19.43 -14.86
C TRP A 200 -3.20 19.59 -16.13
N ASN A 201 -2.54 20.74 -16.30
CA ASN A 201 -1.70 21.07 -17.45
C ASN A 201 -0.24 20.57 -17.35
N ALA A 202 0.12 19.78 -16.32
CA ALA A 202 1.46 19.20 -16.26
C ALA A 202 1.54 17.99 -17.18
N THR A 203 2.40 18.08 -18.20
CA THR A 203 2.75 16.96 -19.06
C THR A 203 3.44 15.89 -18.23
N CYS A 204 2.78 14.74 -18.09
CA CYS A 204 3.19 13.74 -17.13
C CYS A 204 2.94 12.33 -17.65
N LYS A 205 4.04 11.57 -17.81
CA LYS A 205 4.02 10.14 -18.15
C LYS A 205 3.15 9.28 -17.22
N LYS A 206 2.90 9.74 -15.99
CA LYS A 206 1.99 9.10 -15.03
C LYS A 206 0.56 8.91 -15.55
N ARG A 207 0.05 9.82 -16.38
CA ARG A 207 -1.31 9.72 -16.96
C ARG A 207 -1.35 8.98 -18.31
N LYS A 208 -0.20 8.91 -18.99
CA LYS A 208 -0.10 8.38 -20.35
C LYS A 208 -0.22 6.86 -20.34
N THR A 209 -0.78 6.31 -21.42
CA THR A 209 -0.84 4.87 -21.65
C THR A 209 -0.77 4.57 -23.15
N MET A 210 -0.58 3.30 -23.46
CA MET A 210 -0.66 2.75 -24.81
C MET A 210 -1.97 1.98 -24.97
N ALA A 211 -2.41 1.83 -26.21
CA ALA A 211 -3.51 0.94 -26.56
C ALA A 211 -3.08 -0.53 -26.59
N THR A 212 -4.07 -1.42 -26.53
CA THR A 212 -3.92 -2.81 -26.99
C THR A 212 -3.91 -2.85 -28.52
N ASP A 213 -3.41 -3.93 -29.14
CA ASP A 213 -3.38 -4.01 -30.60
C ASP A 213 -4.80 -4.09 -31.19
N TYR A 214 -5.74 -4.71 -30.47
CA TYR A 214 -7.17 -4.68 -30.79
C TYR A 214 -7.71 -3.23 -30.82
N THR A 215 -7.44 -2.43 -29.79
CA THR A 215 -7.82 -1.00 -29.72
C THR A 215 -7.23 -0.19 -30.89
N ILE A 216 -5.99 -0.47 -31.30
CA ILE A 216 -5.36 0.17 -32.48
C ILE A 216 -6.08 -0.27 -33.76
N GLY A 217 -6.38 -1.57 -33.91
CA GLY A 217 -7.15 -2.10 -35.04
C GLY A 217 -8.58 -1.56 -35.15
N ARG A 218 -9.16 -1.12 -34.02
CA ARG A 218 -10.46 -0.44 -33.91
C ARG A 218 -10.44 1.04 -34.31
N GLY A 219 -9.27 1.61 -34.64
CA GLY A 219 -9.14 2.98 -35.13
C GLY A 219 -8.64 4.00 -34.11
N ALA A 220 -8.11 3.56 -32.96
CA ALA A 220 -7.59 4.47 -31.94
C ALA A 220 -6.50 5.42 -32.46
N PHE A 221 -6.58 6.67 -32.01
CA PHE A 221 -5.50 7.63 -32.17
C PHE A 221 -4.25 7.14 -31.43
N VAL A 222 -3.16 7.00 -32.17
CA VAL A 222 -1.83 6.70 -31.64
C VAL A 222 -0.89 7.83 -32.06
N GLY A 223 -0.21 8.44 -31.09
CA GLY A 223 0.81 9.46 -31.36
C GLY A 223 1.97 8.89 -32.18
N LYS A 224 2.36 9.59 -33.25
CA LYS A 224 3.40 9.17 -34.20
C LYS A 224 4.67 10.03 -34.14
N GLY A 225 4.79 10.87 -33.12
CA GLY A 225 5.84 11.89 -32.98
C GLY A 225 5.27 13.30 -32.90
N TYR A 226 6.17 14.27 -32.66
CA TYR A 226 5.84 15.64 -32.32
C TYR A 226 4.76 16.25 -33.24
N PRO A 227 3.68 16.85 -32.70
CA PRO A 227 3.50 17.27 -31.30
C PRO A 227 3.08 16.16 -30.32
N TYR A 228 2.88 14.92 -30.76
CA TYR A 228 2.41 13.80 -29.93
C TYR A 228 3.54 12.91 -29.44
N ASP A 229 3.37 12.27 -28.29
CA ASP A 229 4.31 11.25 -27.82
C ASP A 229 4.10 9.92 -28.57
N VAL A 230 5.21 9.31 -29.01
CA VAL A 230 5.18 8.08 -29.82
C VAL A 230 4.54 6.93 -29.05
N GLY A 231 3.50 6.31 -29.63
CA GLY A 231 2.80 5.16 -29.07
C GLY A 231 1.80 5.47 -27.96
N VAL A 232 1.69 6.73 -27.51
CA VAL A 232 0.70 7.17 -26.53
C VAL A 232 -0.66 7.33 -27.21
N VAL A 233 -1.72 6.90 -26.52
CA VAL A 233 -3.10 7.01 -27.01
C VAL A 233 -3.94 7.92 -26.13
N GLU A 234 -4.96 8.50 -26.74
CA GLU A 234 -5.95 9.33 -26.04
C GLU A 234 -7.04 8.46 -25.42
N TYR A 235 -7.57 8.87 -24.28
CA TYR A 235 -8.71 8.19 -23.67
C TYR A 235 -9.70 9.14 -23.01
N TRP A 236 -10.98 8.79 -23.09
CA TRP A 236 -12.08 9.56 -22.53
C TRP A 236 -12.01 9.68 -21.01
N LEU A 237 -12.55 10.78 -20.49
CA LEU A 237 -12.82 11.03 -19.08
C LEU A 237 -14.31 11.30 -18.89
N ARG A 238 -14.87 10.94 -17.74
CA ARG A 238 -16.31 11.14 -17.46
C ARG A 238 -16.70 12.61 -17.26
N THR A 239 -15.74 13.51 -17.03
CA THR A 239 -15.95 14.95 -16.89
C THR A 239 -16.35 15.59 -18.23
N PRO A 240 -17.37 16.47 -18.27
CA PRO A 240 -17.80 17.14 -19.51
C PRO A 240 -16.72 18.07 -20.08
N GLY A 241 -16.78 18.35 -21.38
CA GLY A 241 -15.89 19.26 -22.11
C GLY A 241 -16.12 20.72 -21.74
N ASP A 242 -15.09 21.57 -21.89
CA ASP A 242 -15.05 22.90 -21.26
C ASP A 242 -15.38 24.06 -22.21
N TYR A 243 -15.81 23.82 -23.45
CA TYR A 243 -16.27 24.89 -24.35
C TYR A 243 -17.65 24.61 -24.91
N TRP A 244 -17.85 23.43 -25.48
CA TRP A 244 -19.12 23.01 -26.05
C TRP A 244 -19.79 21.96 -25.15
N ALA A 245 -21.12 22.01 -25.03
CA ALA A 245 -21.88 21.02 -24.27
C ALA A 245 -21.90 19.64 -24.97
N THR A 246 -21.48 19.58 -26.23
CA THR A 246 -21.30 18.39 -27.08
C THR A 246 -19.91 17.76 -26.95
N ASP A 247 -19.08 18.21 -26.01
CA ASP A 247 -17.73 17.70 -25.78
C ASP A 247 -17.62 16.95 -24.44
N ALA A 248 -16.71 15.99 -24.38
CA ALA A 248 -16.21 15.37 -23.15
C ALA A 248 -14.70 15.65 -22.97
N MET A 249 -14.21 15.59 -21.74
CA MET A 249 -12.78 15.67 -21.47
C MET A 249 -12.08 14.36 -21.89
N ARG A 250 -10.81 14.46 -22.29
CA ARG A 250 -9.93 13.33 -22.61
C ARG A 250 -8.52 13.57 -22.11
N MET A 251 -7.77 12.50 -21.85
CA MET A 251 -6.32 12.55 -21.68
C MET A 251 -5.69 12.71 -23.07
N SER A 252 -4.89 13.77 -23.26
CA SER A 252 -4.31 14.13 -24.57
C SER A 252 -2.99 13.37 -24.82
N ALA A 253 -2.78 12.89 -26.05
CA ALA A 253 -1.52 12.25 -26.45
C ALA A 253 -0.41 13.26 -26.76
N GLU A 254 -0.70 14.57 -26.69
CA GLU A 254 0.28 15.62 -26.93
C GLU A 254 1.44 15.62 -25.91
N ALA A 255 2.62 16.02 -26.38
CA ALA A 255 3.80 16.21 -25.55
C ALA A 255 3.69 17.45 -24.63
N ASN A 256 2.84 18.42 -25.01
CA ASN A 256 2.71 19.73 -24.36
C ASN A 256 1.38 19.97 -23.62
N GLU A 257 0.35 19.16 -23.90
CA GLU A 257 -0.96 19.19 -23.24
C GLU A 257 -1.20 17.83 -22.55
N ALA A 258 -1.96 17.78 -21.46
CA ALA A 258 -2.17 16.55 -20.69
C ALA A 258 -3.65 16.16 -20.49
N ILE A 259 -4.56 17.13 -20.55
CA ILE A 259 -6.02 16.94 -20.49
C ILE A 259 -6.62 18.00 -21.43
N SER A 260 -7.54 17.60 -22.30
CA SER A 260 -8.19 18.44 -23.32
C SER A 260 -9.65 18.04 -23.53
N ALA A 261 -10.34 18.71 -24.45
CA ALA A 261 -11.70 18.35 -24.87
C ALA A 261 -11.70 17.64 -26.24
N SER A 262 -12.77 16.88 -26.49
CA SER A 262 -13.19 16.46 -27.83
C SER A 262 -14.69 16.22 -27.89
N THR A 263 -15.27 16.41 -29.07
CA THR A 263 -16.68 16.18 -29.35
C THR A 263 -17.06 14.72 -29.16
N VAL A 264 -18.18 14.47 -28.47
CA VAL A 264 -18.52 13.15 -27.90
C VAL A 264 -18.66 12.03 -28.93
N ASN A 265 -18.93 12.36 -30.20
CA ASN A 265 -19.09 11.41 -31.30
C ASN A 265 -17.79 11.00 -32.01
N ILE A 266 -16.63 11.49 -31.57
CA ILE A 266 -15.34 11.10 -32.14
C ILE A 266 -15.02 9.64 -31.77
N ASP A 267 -14.87 8.80 -32.78
CA ASP A 267 -14.67 7.35 -32.67
C ASP A 267 -13.21 6.93 -32.41
N SER A 268 -12.24 7.84 -32.60
CA SER A 268 -10.79 7.56 -32.47
C SER A 268 -10.21 7.73 -31.06
N VAL A 269 -11.04 8.05 -30.06
CA VAL A 269 -10.60 8.17 -28.66
C VAL A 269 -10.83 6.84 -27.92
N SER A 270 -9.83 6.39 -27.17
CA SER A 270 -9.85 5.08 -26.53
C SER A 270 -10.66 5.05 -25.23
N VAL A 271 -11.08 3.86 -24.82
CA VAL A 271 -11.68 3.60 -23.51
C VAL A 271 -10.64 2.97 -22.60
N ARG A 272 -10.49 3.53 -21.39
CA ARG A 272 -9.60 3.01 -20.34
C ARG A 272 -10.42 2.73 -19.06
N PRO A 273 -10.97 1.52 -18.92
CA PRO A 273 -11.87 1.19 -17.83
C PRO A 273 -11.24 1.27 -16.44
N VAL A 274 -12.12 1.51 -15.47
CA VAL A 274 -11.88 1.52 -14.03
C VAL A 274 -12.92 0.61 -13.39
N ILE A 275 -12.52 -0.19 -12.41
CA ILE A 275 -13.40 -1.04 -11.59
C ILE A 275 -13.01 -0.91 -10.11
N CYS A 276 -13.93 -1.29 -9.22
CA CYS A 276 -13.61 -1.63 -7.84
C CYS A 276 -13.94 -3.11 -7.60
N VAL A 277 -13.04 -3.84 -6.96
CA VAL A 277 -13.16 -5.29 -6.73
C VAL A 277 -12.64 -5.64 -5.33
N ASP A 278 -13.22 -6.67 -4.71
CA ASP A 278 -12.62 -7.33 -3.54
C ASP A 278 -11.35 -8.09 -3.97
N LEU A 279 -10.21 -7.77 -3.36
CA LEU A 279 -8.92 -8.42 -3.63
C LEU A 279 -8.89 -9.91 -3.23
N ASN A 280 -9.81 -10.35 -2.39
CA ASN A 280 -9.95 -11.76 -1.98
C ASN A 280 -10.89 -12.55 -2.91
N SER A 281 -11.52 -11.91 -3.90
CA SER A 281 -12.42 -12.58 -4.84
C SER A 281 -11.68 -13.59 -5.73
N ALA A 282 -12.38 -14.69 -6.06
CA ALA A 282 -11.84 -15.82 -6.80
C ALA A 282 -11.61 -15.52 -8.30
N GLY A 283 -10.62 -14.68 -8.58
CA GLY A 283 -10.26 -14.26 -9.94
C GLY A 283 -9.10 -13.26 -9.98
N VAL A 284 -8.91 -12.47 -8.91
CA VAL A 284 -7.81 -11.50 -8.83
C VAL A 284 -6.50 -12.23 -8.59
N LYS A 285 -5.49 -11.99 -9.44
CA LYS A 285 -4.14 -12.56 -9.32
C LYS A 285 -3.08 -11.48 -9.45
N ASP A 286 -1.94 -11.63 -8.78
CA ASP A 286 -0.82 -10.71 -8.93
C ASP A 286 -0.36 -10.62 -10.40
N ALA A 287 -0.09 -9.41 -10.88
CA ALA A 287 0.48 -9.12 -12.19
C ALA A 287 1.68 -8.16 -12.11
N GLY A 288 2.23 -8.00 -10.91
CA GLY A 288 3.51 -7.38 -10.61
C GLY A 288 3.35 -5.91 -10.32
N LYS A 289 4.23 -5.09 -10.90
CA LYS A 289 4.26 -3.65 -10.74
C LYS A 289 4.54 -2.97 -12.08
N VAL A 290 4.21 -1.69 -12.20
CA VAL A 290 4.56 -0.84 -13.33
C VAL A 290 5.00 0.54 -12.85
N ILE A 291 6.10 1.04 -13.40
CA ILE A 291 6.64 2.36 -13.13
C ILE A 291 6.03 3.37 -14.12
N SER A 292 5.96 4.65 -13.73
CA SER A 292 5.43 5.72 -14.59
C SER A 292 6.19 6.03 -15.89
N ASP A 293 7.33 5.41 -16.14
CA ASP A 293 8.01 5.38 -17.44
C ASP A 293 7.60 4.20 -18.34
N GLY A 294 6.73 3.31 -17.87
CA GLY A 294 6.29 2.10 -18.58
C GLY A 294 7.07 0.84 -18.21
N THR A 295 8.10 0.92 -17.36
CA THR A 295 8.85 -0.26 -16.91
C THR A 295 7.95 -1.21 -16.12
N VAL A 296 7.81 -2.45 -16.55
CA VAL A 296 7.05 -3.49 -15.84
C VAL A 296 7.99 -4.37 -15.00
N ILE A 297 7.57 -4.69 -13.78
CA ILE A 297 8.27 -5.58 -12.85
C ILE A 297 7.29 -6.73 -12.55
N THR A 298 7.38 -7.88 -13.21
CA THR A 298 6.42 -8.98 -13.02
C THR A 298 6.62 -9.69 -11.66
N PRO A 299 5.57 -10.34 -11.13
CA PRO A 299 5.70 -11.24 -9.99
C PRO A 299 6.11 -12.63 -10.52
N GLU A 300 6.01 -13.65 -9.66
CA GLU A 300 6.19 -15.06 -10.03
C GLU A 300 7.57 -15.44 -10.62
N THR A 301 8.51 -15.70 -9.72
CA THR A 301 8.91 -17.11 -9.59
C THR A 301 8.06 -17.76 -8.50
N GLU A 302 7.00 -18.49 -8.86
CA GLU A 302 6.56 -19.70 -8.13
C GLU A 302 5.52 -20.49 -8.95
N GLY A 303 6.00 -21.41 -9.80
CA GLY A 303 5.23 -22.61 -10.14
C GLY A 303 4.37 -22.63 -11.41
N TYR A 304 4.93 -22.40 -12.60
CA TYR A 304 4.88 -23.33 -13.75
C TYR A 304 5.91 -22.91 -14.83
N GLN A 305 6.31 -23.83 -15.73
CA GLN A 305 7.39 -23.59 -16.70
C GLN A 305 6.92 -22.87 -17.98
N ALA A 306 7.88 -22.26 -18.70
CA ALA A 306 7.77 -21.48 -19.94
C ALA A 306 7.30 -20.01 -19.81
N ASP A 307 8.13 -18.98 -19.79
CA ASP A 307 9.52 -18.76 -19.32
C ASP A 307 9.68 -17.21 -19.21
N GLY A 308 10.22 -16.60 -18.15
CA GLY A 308 11.44 -16.96 -17.43
C GLY A 308 12.61 -16.02 -17.83
N PHE A 309 12.56 -15.45 -19.04
CA PHE A 309 13.64 -14.66 -19.63
C PHE A 309 13.47 -13.15 -19.45
N THR A 310 14.60 -12.46 -19.39
CA THR A 310 14.67 -11.01 -19.30
C THR A 310 15.36 -10.42 -20.52
N VAL A 311 14.79 -9.31 -21.00
CA VAL A 311 15.32 -8.52 -22.12
C VAL A 311 16.73 -7.97 -21.82
N PRO A 312 17.48 -7.50 -22.84
CA PRO A 312 18.86 -7.04 -22.67
C PRO A 312 18.97 -5.91 -21.64
N ARG A 313 19.89 -6.05 -20.67
CA ARG A 313 20.11 -5.06 -19.59
C ARG A 313 21.51 -4.48 -19.66
N GLN A 314 21.68 -3.23 -19.26
CA GLN A 314 23.01 -2.63 -19.12
C GLN A 314 23.67 -3.05 -17.80
N GLN A 315 24.94 -3.45 -17.85
CA GLN A 315 25.83 -3.66 -16.71
C GLN A 315 27.05 -2.75 -16.88
N GLY A 316 26.95 -1.51 -16.38
CA GLY A 316 27.93 -0.46 -16.69
C GLY A 316 27.80 -0.02 -18.16
N SER A 317 28.90 -0.07 -18.92
CA SER A 317 28.90 0.17 -20.38
C SER A 317 28.50 -1.06 -21.20
N ASP A 318 28.57 -2.25 -20.60
CA ASP A 318 28.27 -3.52 -21.25
C ASP A 318 26.77 -3.85 -21.24
N THR A 319 26.36 -4.77 -22.11
CA THR A 319 25.00 -5.32 -22.16
C THR A 319 25.01 -6.81 -21.84
N VAL A 320 24.05 -7.26 -21.05
CA VAL A 320 23.85 -8.64 -20.61
C VAL A 320 22.54 -9.18 -21.17
N TRP A 321 22.65 -10.22 -21.98
CA TRP A 321 21.53 -11.01 -22.51
C TRP A 321 21.33 -12.25 -21.65
N ASP A 322 20.07 -12.61 -21.38
CA ASP A 322 19.73 -13.99 -21.00
C ASP A 322 19.96 -14.90 -22.22
N CYS A 323 20.28 -16.17 -21.97
CA CYS A 323 20.59 -17.15 -23.01
C CYS A 323 19.82 -18.47 -22.83
N VAL A 324 19.53 -19.12 -23.95
CA VAL A 324 18.75 -20.36 -24.03
C VAL A 324 19.39 -21.37 -24.99
N TYR A 325 19.20 -22.66 -24.76
CA TYR A 325 19.44 -23.70 -25.75
C TYR A 325 18.15 -24.02 -26.52
N PHE A 326 18.28 -24.12 -27.84
CA PHE A 326 17.22 -24.55 -28.76
C PHE A 326 17.83 -25.05 -30.08
N GLY A 327 17.42 -26.22 -30.59
CA GLY A 327 18.06 -26.83 -31.75
C GLY A 327 19.51 -27.30 -31.52
N ASN A 328 20.04 -28.04 -32.49
CA ASN A 328 21.37 -28.64 -32.45
C ASN A 328 22.07 -28.52 -33.81
N TYR A 329 23.18 -27.77 -33.89
CA TYR A 329 23.92 -27.56 -35.15
C TYR A 329 25.40 -27.95 -35.04
N LYS A 330 26.05 -28.13 -36.19
CA LYS A 330 27.48 -28.48 -36.32
C LYS A 330 28.34 -27.34 -35.73
N GLN A 331 29.05 -27.58 -34.63
CA GLN A 331 29.82 -26.51 -33.94
C GLN A 331 31.31 -26.86 -33.71
N SER A 332 31.68 -28.13 -33.75
CA SER A 332 33.05 -28.60 -33.52
C SER A 332 33.84 -28.79 -34.83
N GLY A 333 35.16 -28.99 -34.71
CA GLY A 333 36.03 -29.26 -35.87
C GLY A 333 35.75 -30.60 -36.57
N ASN A 334 35.18 -31.58 -35.86
CA ASN A 334 34.75 -32.87 -36.41
C ASN A 334 33.27 -32.89 -36.83
N MET A 335 32.62 -31.73 -36.98
CA MET A 335 31.24 -31.58 -37.45
C MET A 335 30.17 -32.18 -36.52
N GLU A 336 30.50 -32.36 -35.24
CA GLU A 336 29.58 -32.80 -34.19
C GLU A 336 28.48 -31.75 -33.99
N LYS A 337 27.22 -32.20 -33.94
CA LYS A 337 26.09 -31.34 -33.59
C LYS A 337 26.07 -31.10 -32.08
N LYS A 338 25.91 -29.85 -31.67
CA LYS A 338 25.78 -29.42 -30.26
C LYS A 338 24.61 -28.45 -30.11
N PRO A 339 24.00 -28.38 -28.91
CA PRO A 339 22.93 -27.42 -28.63
C PRO A 339 23.34 -26.01 -29.05
N VAL A 340 22.49 -25.34 -29.82
CA VAL A 340 22.74 -23.95 -30.20
C VAL A 340 22.32 -23.06 -29.04
N GLU A 341 23.24 -22.23 -28.59
CA GLU A 341 22.98 -21.21 -27.57
C GLU A 341 22.54 -19.91 -28.26
N TRP A 342 21.44 -19.35 -27.78
CA TRP A 342 20.81 -18.14 -28.32
C TRP A 342 20.70 -17.07 -27.24
N ARG A 343 21.07 -15.85 -27.57
CA ARG A 343 20.79 -14.64 -26.79
C ARG A 343 19.33 -14.23 -27.00
N VAL A 344 18.61 -13.97 -25.91
CA VAL A 344 17.26 -13.42 -25.92
C VAL A 344 17.34 -11.91 -26.20
N LEU A 345 16.95 -11.49 -27.41
CA LEU A 345 16.96 -10.07 -27.80
C LEU A 345 15.70 -9.33 -27.34
N SER A 346 14.54 -9.99 -27.38
CA SER A 346 13.29 -9.49 -26.81
C SER A 346 12.31 -10.64 -26.53
N VAL A 347 11.34 -10.42 -25.64
CA VAL A 347 10.20 -11.32 -25.42
C VAL A 347 8.92 -10.49 -25.43
N SER A 348 7.90 -10.93 -26.16
CA SER A 348 6.61 -10.26 -26.29
C SER A 348 5.48 -11.29 -26.22
N GLY A 349 4.88 -11.44 -25.03
CA GLY A 349 4.00 -12.58 -24.76
C GLY A 349 4.79 -13.88 -24.88
N ASN A 350 4.32 -14.80 -25.73
CA ASN A 350 4.99 -16.08 -25.98
C ASN A 350 6.07 -16.01 -27.08
N ASP A 351 6.23 -14.87 -27.75
CA ASP A 351 7.20 -14.69 -28.84
C ASP A 351 8.57 -14.26 -28.28
N ALA A 352 9.56 -15.14 -28.37
CA ALA A 352 10.95 -14.85 -28.05
C ALA A 352 11.78 -14.61 -29.33
N PHE A 353 12.33 -13.40 -29.48
CA PHE A 353 13.27 -13.08 -30.55
C PHE A 353 14.69 -13.44 -30.13
N LEU A 354 15.29 -14.39 -30.86
CA LEU A 354 16.54 -15.05 -30.50
C LEU A 354 17.65 -14.81 -31.54
N LEU A 355 18.88 -14.62 -31.06
CA LEU A 355 20.10 -14.50 -31.87
C LEU A 355 21.14 -15.51 -31.43
N ALA A 356 21.67 -16.32 -32.34
CA ALA A 356 22.73 -17.29 -32.01
C ALA A 356 23.93 -16.57 -31.35
N ASP A 357 24.38 -17.04 -30.18
CA ASP A 357 25.51 -16.41 -29.47
C ASP A 357 26.75 -16.34 -30.37
N LYS A 358 27.00 -17.43 -31.09
CA LYS A 358 28.13 -17.63 -32.00
C LYS A 358 27.66 -17.68 -33.45
N ALA A 359 28.54 -17.31 -34.37
CA ALA A 359 28.32 -17.54 -35.79
C ALA A 359 28.57 -19.02 -36.13
N LEU A 360 27.57 -19.69 -36.70
CA LEU A 360 27.45 -21.15 -36.69
C LEU A 360 28.07 -21.85 -37.90
N ASP A 361 28.04 -21.21 -39.08
CA ASP A 361 28.62 -21.70 -40.34
C ASP A 361 29.31 -20.55 -41.11
N CYS A 362 29.95 -20.84 -42.23
CA CYS A 362 30.47 -19.86 -43.19
C CYS A 362 29.84 -20.13 -44.57
N GLN A 363 29.11 -19.15 -45.10
CA GLN A 363 28.37 -19.26 -46.35
C GLN A 363 28.45 -17.94 -47.13
N LYS A 364 28.38 -18.05 -48.45
CA LYS A 364 28.18 -16.88 -49.32
C LYS A 364 26.77 -16.33 -49.12
N PHE A 365 26.59 -15.02 -49.31
CA PHE A 365 25.26 -14.43 -49.37
C PHE A 365 24.52 -14.86 -50.65
N HIS A 366 25.25 -14.92 -51.78
CA HIS A 366 24.81 -15.47 -53.06
C HIS A 366 26.00 -16.06 -53.81
N ALA A 367 25.82 -17.12 -54.59
CA ALA A 367 26.91 -17.89 -55.20
C ALA A 367 27.74 -17.09 -56.21
N GLN A 368 27.11 -16.12 -56.89
CA GLN A 368 27.66 -15.29 -57.95
C GLN A 368 27.61 -13.79 -57.59
N ARG A 369 28.47 -12.99 -58.22
CA ARG A 369 28.48 -11.52 -58.10
C ARG A 369 27.37 -10.91 -58.95
N ALA A 370 26.13 -10.99 -58.48
CA ALA A 370 24.94 -10.50 -59.19
C ALA A 370 24.14 -9.51 -58.34
N GLY A 371 23.29 -8.70 -58.99
CA GLY A 371 22.38 -7.82 -58.28
C GLY A 371 21.29 -8.62 -57.57
N ILE A 372 21.30 -8.63 -56.23
CA ILE A 372 20.47 -9.55 -55.44
C ILE A 372 19.79 -8.83 -54.26
N THR A 373 18.63 -9.32 -53.83
CA THR A 373 17.95 -8.90 -52.59
C THR A 373 18.02 -10.04 -51.56
N TRP A 374 17.58 -9.79 -50.33
CA TRP A 374 17.38 -10.87 -49.35
C TRP A 374 16.41 -11.95 -49.87
N GLU A 375 15.28 -11.53 -50.44
CA GLU A 375 14.23 -12.42 -50.95
C GLU A 375 14.75 -13.44 -51.98
N THR A 376 15.71 -13.02 -52.81
CA THR A 376 16.23 -13.79 -53.95
C THR A 376 17.62 -14.42 -53.71
N CYS A 377 18.22 -14.29 -52.53
CA CYS A 377 19.58 -14.78 -52.31
C CYS A 377 19.63 -16.27 -51.88
N ASP A 378 20.74 -16.94 -52.21
CA ASP A 378 20.91 -18.37 -51.90
C ASP A 378 20.99 -18.62 -50.38
N LEU A 379 21.51 -17.64 -49.62
CA LEU A 379 21.64 -17.76 -48.17
C LEU A 379 20.27 -17.83 -47.48
N ARG A 380 19.31 -17.00 -47.91
CA ARG A 380 17.92 -17.07 -47.43
C ARG A 380 17.30 -18.43 -47.74
N LYS A 381 17.52 -18.94 -48.96
CA LYS A 381 17.04 -20.27 -49.36
C LYS A 381 17.63 -21.36 -48.45
N TRP A 382 18.95 -21.44 -48.34
CA TRP A 382 19.63 -22.41 -47.48
C TRP A 382 19.23 -22.30 -46.00
N LEU A 383 18.85 -21.11 -45.52
CA LEU A 383 18.34 -20.95 -44.16
C LEU A 383 16.93 -21.52 -43.94
N ASN A 384 16.09 -21.65 -44.98
CA ASN A 384 14.64 -21.92 -44.85
C ASN A 384 14.10 -23.08 -45.70
N ASP A 385 14.89 -23.68 -46.59
CA ASP A 385 14.46 -24.80 -47.44
C ASP A 385 14.30 -26.08 -46.59
N THR A 386 13.05 -26.43 -46.28
CA THR A 386 12.71 -27.61 -45.47
C THR A 386 12.78 -28.92 -46.26
N ASP A 387 12.82 -28.86 -47.59
CA ASP A 387 12.87 -30.03 -48.47
C ASP A 387 14.32 -30.44 -48.77
N ASP A 388 15.27 -29.50 -48.64
CA ASP A 388 16.71 -29.76 -48.70
C ASP A 388 17.24 -30.28 -47.35
N PRO A 389 17.76 -31.52 -47.26
CA PRO A 389 18.30 -32.07 -46.02
C PRO A 389 19.62 -31.40 -45.58
N ASP A 390 20.34 -30.68 -46.44
CA ASP A 390 21.58 -29.96 -46.10
C ASP A 390 21.34 -28.47 -45.74
N ALA A 391 20.09 -28.00 -45.84
CA ALA A 391 19.68 -26.68 -45.37
C ALA A 391 19.86 -26.50 -43.86
N PHE A 392 20.04 -25.25 -43.41
CA PHE A 392 20.23 -24.94 -42.00
C PHE A 392 19.03 -25.38 -41.15
N ILE A 393 17.80 -25.06 -41.57
CA ILE A 393 16.58 -25.39 -40.80
C ILE A 393 16.43 -26.90 -40.58
N SER A 394 16.61 -27.69 -41.65
CA SER A 394 16.59 -29.16 -41.65
C SER A 394 17.73 -29.78 -40.85
N GLN A 395 18.90 -29.12 -40.80
CA GLN A 395 20.06 -29.59 -40.05
C GLN A 395 20.07 -29.15 -38.58
N ALA A 396 19.43 -28.03 -38.23
CA ALA A 396 19.48 -27.43 -36.90
C ALA A 396 18.30 -27.82 -36.01
N PHE A 397 17.14 -28.13 -36.56
CA PHE A 397 15.88 -28.28 -35.81
C PHE A 397 15.10 -29.53 -36.22
N THR A 398 14.51 -30.24 -35.25
CA THR A 398 13.53 -31.32 -35.53
C THR A 398 12.24 -30.76 -36.12
N GLU A 399 11.34 -31.60 -36.66
CA GLU A 399 10.04 -31.11 -37.16
C GLU A 399 9.23 -30.39 -36.07
N GLU A 400 9.31 -30.84 -34.83
CA GLU A 400 8.64 -30.23 -33.66
C GLU A 400 9.23 -28.84 -33.37
N GLU A 401 10.56 -28.74 -33.28
CA GLU A 401 11.25 -27.46 -33.10
C GLU A 401 10.93 -26.51 -34.27
N GLN A 402 10.92 -27.01 -35.51
CA GLN A 402 10.54 -26.23 -36.68
C GLN A 402 9.09 -25.74 -36.63
N ARG A 403 8.14 -26.47 -36.03
CA ARG A 403 6.75 -26.01 -35.85
C ARG A 403 6.66 -24.84 -34.86
N ALA A 404 7.51 -24.82 -33.84
CA ALA A 404 7.57 -23.76 -32.84
C ALA A 404 8.33 -22.49 -33.30
N ILE A 405 9.13 -22.57 -34.38
CA ILE A 405 9.73 -21.40 -35.01
C ILE A 405 8.67 -20.61 -35.79
N LEU A 406 8.41 -19.40 -35.32
CA LEU A 406 7.48 -18.44 -35.91
C LEU A 406 8.04 -17.84 -37.19
N LYS A 407 7.14 -17.45 -38.11
CA LYS A 407 7.52 -16.68 -39.30
C LYS A 407 7.66 -15.21 -38.95
N SER A 408 8.77 -14.60 -39.36
CA SER A 408 8.99 -13.16 -39.29
C SER A 408 7.85 -12.41 -39.98
N LYS A 409 7.31 -11.38 -39.30
CA LYS A 409 6.28 -10.50 -39.87
C LYS A 409 6.79 -9.66 -41.05
N GLU A 410 8.12 -9.44 -41.13
CA GLU A 410 8.72 -8.62 -42.19
C GLU A 410 9.07 -9.43 -43.44
N THR A 411 9.64 -10.63 -43.29
CA THR A 411 10.17 -11.41 -44.42
C THR A 411 9.42 -12.72 -44.70
N GLY A 412 8.54 -13.15 -43.79
CA GLY A 412 7.89 -14.46 -43.84
C GLY A 412 8.79 -15.66 -43.57
N ASP A 413 10.08 -15.42 -43.26
CA ASP A 413 11.08 -16.46 -43.00
C ASP A 413 10.98 -17.00 -41.58
N LYS A 414 11.37 -18.26 -41.38
CA LYS A 414 11.53 -18.86 -40.04
C LYS A 414 12.90 -18.55 -39.45
N VAL A 415 13.95 -18.62 -40.27
CA VAL A 415 15.32 -18.32 -39.87
C VAL A 415 15.91 -17.29 -40.82
N TYR A 416 16.49 -16.22 -40.28
CA TYR A 416 17.02 -15.11 -41.08
C TYR A 416 18.26 -14.50 -40.41
N LEU A 417 18.69 -13.33 -40.87
CA LEU A 417 19.78 -12.54 -40.27
C LEU A 417 19.25 -11.18 -39.83
N LEU A 418 19.86 -10.58 -38.81
CA LEU A 418 19.55 -9.19 -38.44
C LEU A 418 19.71 -8.25 -39.64
N SER A 419 18.80 -7.30 -39.77
CA SER A 419 18.97 -6.09 -40.57
C SER A 419 19.97 -5.14 -39.91
N VAL A 420 20.40 -4.09 -40.62
CA VAL A 420 21.15 -2.98 -40.02
C VAL A 420 20.31 -2.27 -38.97
N GLU A 421 19.00 -2.15 -39.21
CA GLU A 421 18.02 -1.52 -38.34
C GLU A 421 17.91 -2.26 -37.00
N GLU A 422 17.66 -3.57 -37.01
CA GLU A 422 17.64 -4.41 -35.80
C GLU A 422 19.03 -4.46 -35.13
N ALA A 423 20.11 -4.54 -35.92
CA ALA A 423 21.48 -4.49 -35.43
C ALA A 423 21.91 -3.09 -34.93
N THR A 424 21.06 -2.06 -35.01
CA THR A 424 21.29 -0.74 -34.40
C THR A 424 20.18 -0.36 -33.41
N ASP A 425 19.43 -1.33 -32.88
CA ASP A 425 18.38 -1.09 -31.90
C ASP A 425 18.88 -1.27 -30.44
N PRO A 426 18.90 -0.21 -29.61
CA PRO A 426 19.21 -0.29 -28.18
C PRO A 426 18.28 -1.20 -27.38
N ARG A 427 17.04 -1.41 -27.82
CA ARG A 427 16.07 -2.30 -27.16
C ARG A 427 16.49 -3.77 -27.27
N LEU A 428 17.22 -4.13 -28.33
CA LEU A 428 17.80 -5.46 -28.56
C LEU A 428 19.23 -5.59 -28.01
N GLY A 429 19.75 -4.52 -27.39
CA GLY A 429 21.08 -4.47 -26.77
C GLY A 429 22.20 -3.96 -27.66
N PHE A 430 21.90 -3.40 -28.84
CA PHE A 430 22.90 -2.87 -29.77
C PHE A 430 23.06 -1.34 -29.67
N PRO A 431 24.22 -0.75 -30.02
CA PRO A 431 24.36 0.70 -30.12
C PRO A 431 23.45 1.31 -31.19
N ALA A 432 22.97 2.54 -30.93
CA ALA A 432 22.01 3.25 -31.79
C ALA A 432 22.57 3.73 -33.14
N GLU A 433 23.89 3.74 -33.31
CA GLU A 433 24.55 4.25 -34.52
C GLU A 433 25.40 3.17 -35.19
N LYS A 434 25.33 3.10 -36.52
CA LYS A 434 26.27 2.31 -37.33
C LYS A 434 27.64 2.99 -37.37
N GLY A 435 28.70 2.22 -37.15
CA GLY A 435 30.07 2.71 -37.17
C GLY A 435 31.01 1.77 -36.45
N TYR A 436 32.25 2.20 -36.25
CA TYR A 436 33.22 1.49 -35.41
C TYR A 436 33.26 2.12 -34.01
N ASP A 437 32.68 1.41 -33.04
CA ASP A 437 32.76 1.79 -31.63
C ASP A 437 33.99 1.10 -31.03
N HIS A 438 35.01 1.89 -30.69
CA HIS A 438 36.25 1.35 -30.11
C HIS A 438 36.04 0.71 -28.73
N GLU A 439 34.96 1.03 -28.02
CA GLU A 439 34.69 0.62 -26.65
C GLU A 439 33.64 -0.51 -26.57
N SER A 440 32.61 -0.50 -27.43
CA SER A 440 31.55 -1.51 -27.45
C SER A 440 31.98 -2.86 -28.01
N ASN A 441 31.62 -3.94 -27.31
CA ASN A 441 31.70 -5.31 -27.83
C ASN A 441 30.31 -5.90 -28.15
N LYS A 442 29.26 -5.08 -28.26
CA LYS A 442 27.86 -5.54 -28.33
C LYS A 442 27.55 -6.32 -29.61
N TRP A 443 28.20 -5.96 -30.72
CA TRP A 443 28.14 -6.69 -32.00
C TRP A 443 29.09 -7.90 -32.09
N ALA A 444 30.03 -8.05 -31.16
CA ALA A 444 31.06 -9.06 -31.25
C ALA A 444 30.46 -10.47 -31.12
N ALA A 445 30.79 -11.33 -32.09
CA ALA A 445 30.43 -12.73 -32.12
C ALA A 445 31.69 -13.57 -32.33
N ASN A 446 31.85 -14.66 -31.58
CA ASN A 446 32.83 -15.68 -31.90
C ASN A 446 32.25 -16.60 -32.98
N TYR A 447 33.08 -17.12 -33.89
CA TYR A 447 32.67 -18.23 -34.75
C TYR A 447 32.72 -19.57 -33.99
N THR A 448 31.97 -20.57 -34.45
CA THR A 448 32.18 -21.97 -34.05
C THR A 448 33.46 -22.52 -34.71
N GLN A 449 34.02 -23.62 -34.19
CA GLN A 449 35.16 -24.26 -34.85
C GLN A 449 34.76 -24.86 -36.21
N TYR A 450 33.49 -25.26 -36.36
CA TYR A 450 32.92 -25.66 -37.65
C TYR A 450 32.95 -24.51 -38.66
N ALA A 451 32.39 -23.35 -38.32
CA ALA A 451 32.41 -22.14 -39.16
C ALA A 451 33.83 -21.72 -39.55
N LYS A 452 34.79 -21.80 -38.61
CA LYS A 452 36.21 -21.55 -38.90
C LYS A 452 36.76 -22.52 -39.94
N ASN A 453 36.50 -23.83 -39.80
CA ASN A 453 36.91 -24.84 -40.78
C ASN A 453 36.23 -24.65 -42.15
N ARG A 454 35.05 -24.01 -42.18
CA ARG A 454 34.30 -23.64 -43.39
C ARG A 454 34.80 -22.34 -44.05
N GLY A 455 35.73 -21.62 -43.43
CA GLY A 455 36.38 -20.43 -43.99
C GLY A 455 36.11 -19.12 -43.25
N ALA A 456 35.38 -19.13 -42.13
CA ALA A 456 35.02 -17.91 -41.40
C ALA A 456 36.27 -17.12 -40.96
N SER A 457 36.38 -15.89 -41.44
CA SER A 457 37.45 -14.96 -41.11
C SER A 457 37.09 -14.11 -39.90
N GLY A 458 38.12 -13.63 -39.19
CA GLY A 458 37.99 -12.85 -37.98
C GLY A 458 39.35 -12.32 -37.50
N ALA A 459 39.32 -11.36 -36.58
CA ALA A 459 40.53 -10.84 -35.99
C ALA A 459 41.04 -11.80 -34.90
N ASN A 460 42.20 -12.42 -35.13
CA ASN A 460 42.95 -13.12 -34.08
C ASN A 460 43.62 -12.09 -33.15
N ASN A 461 42.83 -11.42 -32.30
CA ASN A 461 43.39 -10.78 -31.11
C ASN A 461 43.59 -11.84 -30.01
N ALA A 462 44.49 -11.59 -29.06
CA ALA A 462 44.93 -12.60 -28.10
C ALA A 462 43.85 -13.02 -27.07
N GLU A 463 42.69 -12.36 -27.07
CA GLU A 463 41.67 -12.48 -26.02
C GLU A 463 40.30 -12.97 -26.54
N ARG A 464 39.94 -12.70 -27.81
CA ARG A 464 38.61 -13.02 -28.40
C ARG A 464 38.68 -13.29 -29.91
N LEU A 465 38.06 -14.38 -30.36
CA LEU A 465 38.00 -14.81 -31.77
C LEU A 465 36.85 -14.13 -32.54
N ILE A 466 36.87 -12.80 -32.61
CA ILE A 466 35.73 -12.04 -33.16
C ILE A 466 35.67 -12.17 -34.69
N CYS A 467 34.57 -12.75 -35.19
CA CYS A 467 34.36 -13.06 -36.61
C CYS A 467 33.70 -11.93 -37.40
N LEU A 468 33.78 -12.03 -38.73
CA LEU A 468 32.91 -11.31 -39.65
C LEU A 468 31.59 -12.07 -39.79
N TRP A 469 30.44 -11.39 -39.73
CA TRP A 469 29.13 -12.03 -39.97
C TRP A 469 28.15 -11.16 -40.77
N TRP A 470 27.33 -11.81 -41.59
CA TRP A 470 26.39 -11.15 -42.51
C TRP A 470 25.19 -10.51 -41.80
N LEU A 471 24.68 -9.41 -42.36
CA LEU A 471 23.35 -8.85 -42.09
C LEU A 471 22.46 -9.03 -43.34
N ARG A 472 21.13 -9.14 -43.18
CA ARG A 472 20.21 -9.32 -44.32
C ARG A 472 20.07 -8.09 -45.21
N SER A 473 20.33 -6.89 -44.67
CA SER A 473 20.18 -5.64 -45.42
C SER A 473 21.15 -5.61 -46.61
N THR A 474 20.62 -5.34 -47.80
CA THR A 474 21.38 -4.97 -48.99
C THR A 474 21.22 -3.47 -49.23
N LYS A 475 22.24 -2.77 -49.74
CA LYS A 475 22.27 -1.29 -49.80
C LYS A 475 21.33 -0.74 -50.89
N PRO A 476 20.36 0.15 -50.55
CA PRO A 476 19.62 0.95 -51.50
C PRO A 476 20.03 2.42 -51.33
N ASP A 477 21.22 2.80 -51.82
CA ASP A 477 21.67 4.20 -51.72
C ASP A 477 22.35 4.68 -53.01
N SER A 478 22.03 5.92 -53.36
CA SER A 478 22.07 6.52 -54.71
C SER A 478 23.45 6.66 -55.36
N TYR A 479 24.53 6.48 -54.61
CA TYR A 479 25.91 6.71 -55.06
C TYR A 479 26.72 5.44 -55.42
N GLU A 480 26.21 4.23 -55.14
CA GLU A 480 26.82 2.99 -55.63
C GLU A 480 25.73 2.08 -56.26
N PRO A 481 25.69 1.94 -57.59
CA PRO A 481 24.66 1.14 -58.28
C PRO A 481 24.87 -0.39 -58.16
N ASP A 482 25.96 -0.82 -57.53
CA ASP A 482 26.36 -2.22 -57.37
C ASP A 482 25.45 -2.95 -56.36
N LYS A 483 24.30 -3.44 -56.84
CA LYS A 483 23.35 -4.31 -56.09
C LYS A 483 23.94 -5.68 -55.67
N ASN A 484 25.25 -5.87 -55.80
CA ASN A 484 25.98 -7.12 -55.58
C ASN A 484 26.72 -7.17 -54.22
N LYS A 485 26.31 -6.33 -53.26
CA LYS A 485 26.88 -6.26 -51.91
C LYS A 485 25.80 -6.32 -50.82
N ALA A 486 26.10 -7.03 -49.73
CA ALA A 486 25.29 -7.09 -48.52
C ALA A 486 26.04 -6.48 -47.33
N TRP A 487 25.31 -5.97 -46.33
CA TRP A 487 25.91 -5.45 -45.09
C TRP A 487 26.54 -6.56 -44.24
N TYR A 488 27.61 -6.24 -43.53
CA TYR A 488 28.26 -7.17 -42.61
C TYR A 488 28.76 -6.45 -41.35
N VAL A 489 28.86 -7.22 -40.28
CA VAL A 489 29.49 -6.83 -39.02
C VAL A 489 30.93 -7.32 -39.02
N ALA A 490 31.84 -6.48 -38.52
CA ALA A 490 33.20 -6.88 -38.20
C ALA A 490 33.55 -6.42 -36.80
N GLY A 491 34.10 -7.30 -35.96
CA GLY A 491 34.67 -6.90 -34.68
C GLY A 491 33.69 -6.13 -33.77
N LYS A 492 33.91 -4.82 -33.67
CA LYS A 492 33.16 -3.87 -32.84
C LYS A 492 32.26 -2.90 -33.63
N GLY A 493 31.86 -3.25 -34.86
CA GLY A 493 31.10 -2.30 -35.67
C GLY A 493 30.46 -2.85 -36.95
N ILE A 494 29.53 -2.06 -37.46
CA ILE A 494 28.93 -2.23 -38.79
C ILE A 494 29.73 -1.37 -39.76
N TYR A 495 30.73 -1.96 -40.40
CA TYR A 495 31.73 -1.23 -41.19
C TYR A 495 31.26 -0.82 -42.60
N GLY A 496 30.29 -1.54 -43.17
CA GLY A 496 29.87 -1.32 -44.55
C GLY A 496 29.32 -2.61 -45.18
N THR A 497 29.44 -2.66 -46.51
CA THR A 497 28.95 -3.76 -47.34
C THR A 497 30.09 -4.53 -48.00
N GLN A 498 29.92 -5.83 -48.19
CA GLN A 498 30.87 -6.70 -48.89
C GLN A 498 30.18 -7.47 -50.02
N TYR A 499 30.93 -7.83 -51.07
CA TYR A 499 30.41 -8.57 -52.23
C TYR A 499 29.75 -9.90 -51.84
N THR A 500 28.60 -10.20 -52.42
CA THR A 500 27.74 -11.32 -51.98
C THR A 500 28.36 -12.70 -52.16
N GLU A 501 29.31 -12.85 -53.08
CA GLU A 501 30.02 -14.10 -53.37
C GLU A 501 31.20 -14.40 -52.44
N GLN A 502 31.53 -13.53 -51.48
CA GLN A 502 32.59 -13.78 -50.52
C GLN A 502 32.26 -14.97 -49.61
N ASN A 503 33.20 -15.89 -49.48
CA ASN A 503 33.04 -17.17 -48.79
C ASN A 503 33.71 -17.22 -47.40
N TYR A 504 34.12 -16.06 -46.86
CA TYR A 504 34.84 -15.95 -45.58
C TYR A 504 34.05 -15.22 -44.48
N ILE A 505 32.77 -14.88 -44.72
CA ILE A 505 31.91 -14.21 -43.76
C ILE A 505 30.92 -15.23 -43.18
N ALA A 506 30.81 -15.24 -41.86
CA ALA A 506 30.05 -16.24 -41.13
C ALA A 506 28.54 -15.94 -41.10
N VAL A 507 27.77 -16.99 -40.83
CA VAL A 507 26.31 -16.92 -40.66
C VAL A 507 25.99 -16.89 -39.17
N ARG A 508 25.31 -15.84 -38.71
CA ARG A 508 24.83 -15.70 -37.33
C ARG A 508 23.30 -15.56 -37.37
N PRO A 509 22.55 -16.68 -37.33
CA PRO A 509 21.12 -16.66 -37.54
C PRO A 509 20.35 -16.00 -36.39
N VAL A 510 19.18 -15.47 -36.73
CA VAL A 510 18.10 -15.09 -35.82
C VAL A 510 16.81 -15.82 -36.18
N LEU A 511 15.93 -15.96 -35.21
CA LEU A 511 14.61 -16.56 -35.35
C LEU A 511 13.68 -16.08 -34.23
N HIS A 512 12.38 -16.28 -34.43
CA HIS A 512 11.35 -16.08 -33.41
C HIS A 512 10.83 -17.45 -32.95
N VAL A 513 10.64 -17.65 -31.65
CA VAL A 513 10.14 -18.91 -31.07
C VAL A 513 8.87 -18.65 -30.28
N ASP A 514 7.85 -19.47 -30.49
CA ASP A 514 6.72 -19.59 -29.58
C ASP A 514 7.11 -20.45 -28.37
N LEU A 515 7.26 -19.80 -27.23
CA LEU A 515 7.63 -20.41 -25.95
C LEU A 515 6.61 -21.45 -25.44
N THR A 516 5.37 -21.46 -25.95
CA THR A 516 4.37 -22.47 -25.55
C THR A 516 4.46 -23.78 -26.34
N SER A 517 5.12 -23.78 -27.50
CA SER A 517 5.30 -24.97 -28.34
C SER A 517 6.76 -25.44 -28.45
N ALA A 518 7.74 -24.61 -28.05
CA ALA A 518 9.15 -24.99 -28.01
C ALA A 518 9.61 -25.45 -26.61
N ALA A 519 10.35 -26.56 -26.57
CA ALA A 519 11.17 -26.92 -25.43
C ALA A 519 12.51 -26.15 -25.43
N VAL A 520 12.45 -24.83 -25.22
CA VAL A 520 13.65 -24.04 -24.93
C VAL A 520 14.14 -24.33 -23.50
N SER A 521 15.43 -24.13 -23.23
CA SER A 521 15.97 -24.29 -21.87
C SER A 521 16.98 -23.20 -21.53
N TYR A 522 16.84 -22.57 -20.36
CA TYR A 522 17.71 -21.49 -19.92
C TYR A 522 19.16 -21.96 -19.73
N SER A 523 20.12 -21.34 -20.44
CA SER A 523 21.55 -21.67 -20.33
C SER A 523 22.30 -20.76 -19.35
N GLY A 524 21.81 -19.54 -19.13
CA GLY A 524 22.43 -18.54 -18.26
C GLY A 524 22.44 -17.15 -18.88
N THR A 525 23.54 -16.41 -18.74
CA THR A 525 23.70 -15.06 -19.33
C THR A 525 25.03 -14.89 -20.04
N VAL A 526 25.03 -14.14 -21.15
CA VAL A 526 26.25 -13.67 -21.84
C VAL A 526 26.31 -12.14 -21.80
N CYS A 527 27.46 -11.60 -21.43
CA CYS A 527 27.77 -10.17 -21.44
C CYS A 527 28.51 -9.76 -22.73
N SER A 528 28.39 -8.50 -23.17
CA SER A 528 29.15 -8.00 -24.34
C SER A 528 30.66 -8.09 -24.15
N ASN A 529 31.17 -7.91 -22.93
CA ASN A 529 32.59 -8.13 -22.60
C ASN A 529 33.02 -9.61 -22.66
N GLY A 530 32.08 -10.55 -22.77
CA GLY A 530 32.34 -11.98 -22.92
C GLY A 530 32.33 -12.77 -21.62
N GLU A 531 32.12 -12.12 -20.48
CA GLU A 531 31.76 -12.80 -19.25
C GLU A 531 30.46 -13.59 -19.47
N THR A 532 30.48 -14.85 -19.07
CA THR A 532 29.31 -15.74 -19.08
C THR A 532 29.01 -16.17 -17.66
N ARG A 533 27.74 -16.42 -17.36
CA ARG A 533 27.30 -17.11 -16.14
C ARG A 533 26.38 -18.24 -16.54
N THR A 534 26.52 -19.38 -15.87
CA THR A 534 25.61 -20.53 -16.01
C THR A 534 24.23 -20.22 -15.45
N ALA A 535 23.23 -21.01 -15.86
CA ALA A 535 21.89 -20.96 -15.29
C ALA A 535 21.89 -21.05 -13.76
N GLU A 536 22.65 -21.99 -13.19
CA GLU A 536 22.74 -22.21 -11.74
C GLU A 536 23.33 -21.01 -10.98
N GLU A 537 24.41 -20.41 -11.49
CA GLU A 537 24.99 -19.20 -10.90
C GLU A 537 23.97 -18.04 -10.89
N VAL A 538 23.23 -17.86 -11.99
CA VAL A 538 22.22 -16.79 -12.08
C VAL A 538 21.04 -17.05 -11.15
N ILE A 539 20.58 -18.31 -11.02
CA ILE A 539 19.54 -18.70 -10.06
C ILE A 539 20.00 -18.41 -8.63
N ASN A 540 21.21 -18.85 -8.25
CA ASN A 540 21.77 -18.61 -6.93
C ASN A 540 21.92 -17.09 -6.63
N MET A 541 22.35 -16.30 -7.61
CA MET A 541 22.42 -14.83 -7.50
C MET A 541 21.04 -14.16 -7.38
N LYS A 542 20.02 -14.62 -8.12
CA LYS A 542 18.64 -14.12 -8.02
C LYS A 542 18.06 -14.41 -6.63
N ALA A 543 18.15 -15.66 -6.18
CA ALA A 543 17.62 -16.09 -4.87
C ALA A 543 18.30 -15.36 -3.69
N ALA A 544 19.63 -15.21 -3.72
CA ALA A 544 20.35 -14.45 -2.69
C ALA A 544 19.93 -12.96 -2.61
N ARG A 545 19.68 -12.32 -3.77
CA ARG A 545 19.17 -10.95 -3.84
C ARG A 545 17.75 -10.82 -3.28
N MET A 546 16.89 -11.82 -3.49
CA MET A 546 15.54 -11.85 -2.91
C MET A 546 15.59 -11.95 -1.38
N ALA A 547 16.45 -12.81 -0.84
CA ALA A 547 16.69 -12.87 0.60
C ALA A 547 17.24 -11.54 1.14
N ASP A 548 18.23 -10.92 0.48
CA ASP A 548 18.74 -9.59 0.86
C ASP A 548 17.67 -8.49 0.82
N ALA A 549 16.75 -8.53 -0.15
CA ALA A 549 15.64 -7.59 -0.23
C ALA A 549 14.63 -7.76 0.92
N LEU A 550 14.30 -9.01 1.28
CA LEU A 550 13.45 -9.30 2.44
C LEU A 550 14.12 -8.87 3.75
N ILE A 551 15.41 -9.14 3.92
CA ILE A 551 16.20 -8.67 5.08
C ILE A 551 16.20 -7.13 5.15
N ALA A 552 16.38 -6.44 4.02
CA ALA A 552 16.32 -4.98 3.96
C ALA A 552 14.92 -4.41 4.31
N SER A 553 13.84 -5.17 4.02
CA SER A 553 12.46 -4.76 4.30
C SER A 553 12.09 -4.73 5.79
N ILE A 554 12.87 -5.43 6.65
CA ILE A 554 12.71 -5.46 8.11
C ILE A 554 12.77 -4.03 8.67
N GLY A 555 13.79 -3.25 8.27
CA GLY A 555 13.93 -1.85 8.65
C GLY A 555 14.38 -1.62 10.10
N GLU A 556 13.68 -0.75 10.83
CA GLU A 556 13.91 -0.51 12.27
C GLU A 556 13.02 -1.47 13.07
N VAL A 557 13.63 -2.35 13.87
CA VAL A 557 12.92 -3.44 14.56
C VAL A 557 12.01 -2.89 15.67
N ASP A 558 10.75 -3.28 15.61
CA ASP A 558 9.69 -2.96 16.55
C ASP A 558 8.76 -4.17 16.80
N LYS A 559 7.70 -3.96 17.59
CA LYS A 559 6.71 -5.00 17.93
C LYS A 559 5.95 -5.58 16.72
N ASP A 560 5.92 -4.88 15.58
CA ASP A 560 5.16 -5.27 14.40
C ASP A 560 6.10 -5.95 13.35
N SER A 561 7.38 -6.11 13.67
CA SER A 561 8.42 -6.63 12.77
C SER A 561 8.47 -8.17 12.63
N ALA A 562 7.73 -8.90 13.46
CA ALA A 562 7.78 -10.37 13.58
C ALA A 562 7.65 -11.12 12.24
N GLN A 563 6.63 -10.78 11.45
CA GLN A 563 6.35 -11.44 10.17
C GLN A 563 7.48 -11.22 9.14
N LYS A 564 8.05 -10.02 9.10
CA LYS A 564 9.15 -9.68 8.17
C LYS A 564 10.42 -10.44 8.49
N ILE A 565 10.75 -10.52 9.78
CA ILE A 565 11.91 -11.30 10.27
C ILE A 565 11.71 -12.79 9.92
N LYS A 566 10.52 -13.34 10.19
CA LYS A 566 10.18 -14.74 9.85
C LYS A 566 10.28 -15.01 8.34
N ALA A 567 9.76 -14.11 7.49
CA ALA A 567 9.83 -14.24 6.04
C ALA A 567 11.28 -14.18 5.52
N ALA A 568 12.07 -13.23 6.01
CA ALA A 568 13.49 -13.10 5.66
C ALA A 568 14.32 -14.33 6.10
N ARG A 569 14.04 -14.89 7.29
CA ARG A 569 14.65 -16.13 7.78
C ARG A 569 14.25 -17.34 6.91
N ALA A 570 12.96 -17.52 6.63
CA ALA A 570 12.49 -18.62 5.79
C ALA A 570 13.12 -18.58 4.38
N ALA A 571 13.15 -17.40 3.76
CA ALA A 571 13.79 -17.20 2.47
C ALA A 571 15.30 -17.49 2.50
N TYR A 572 16.02 -17.04 3.54
CA TYR A 572 17.43 -17.37 3.73
C TYR A 572 17.66 -18.86 3.91
N ASP A 573 16.86 -19.54 4.74
CA ASP A 573 17.06 -20.94 5.08
C ASP A 573 16.79 -21.88 3.88
N GLN A 574 15.89 -21.52 2.97
CA GLN A 574 15.63 -22.23 1.71
C GLN A 574 16.78 -22.14 0.68
N LEU A 575 17.70 -21.20 0.81
CA LEU A 575 18.81 -21.02 -0.14
C LEU A 575 19.79 -22.20 -0.16
N SER A 576 20.34 -22.48 -1.35
CA SER A 576 21.50 -23.36 -1.54
C SER A 576 22.74 -22.86 -0.76
N ALA A 577 23.74 -23.72 -0.54
CA ALA A 577 24.97 -23.30 0.12
C ALA A 577 25.71 -22.21 -0.67
N GLU A 578 25.57 -22.23 -1.99
CA GLU A 578 26.16 -21.28 -2.95
C GLU A 578 25.43 -19.94 -2.89
N ALA A 579 24.09 -19.95 -2.87
CA ALA A 579 23.30 -18.74 -2.71
C ALA A 579 23.48 -18.10 -1.31
N LYS A 580 23.59 -18.89 -0.23
CA LYS A 580 23.84 -18.38 1.13
C LYS A 580 25.15 -17.57 1.22
N LYS A 581 26.20 -17.97 0.48
CA LYS A 581 27.47 -17.22 0.41
C LYS A 581 27.34 -15.84 -0.26
N LEU A 582 26.28 -15.61 -1.04
CA LEU A 582 26.03 -14.38 -1.78
C LEU A 582 25.13 -13.39 -1.00
N VAL A 583 24.48 -13.83 0.08
CA VAL A 583 23.62 -12.98 0.94
C VAL A 583 24.48 -12.03 1.76
N THR A 584 24.31 -10.73 1.53
CA THR A 584 25.08 -9.68 2.21
C THR A 584 24.44 -9.23 3.53
N GLY A 585 23.13 -9.43 3.67
CA GLY A 585 22.32 -8.97 4.79
C GLY A 585 22.28 -9.91 6.00
N TYR A 586 22.89 -11.10 5.96
CA TYR A 586 22.69 -12.14 6.98
C TYR A 586 22.95 -11.66 8.43
N ALA A 587 23.98 -10.83 8.64
CA ALA A 587 24.26 -10.25 9.96
C ALA A 587 23.18 -9.26 10.45
N VAL A 588 22.45 -8.62 9.54
CA VAL A 588 21.31 -7.75 9.86
C VAL A 588 20.10 -8.59 10.28
N LEU A 589 19.86 -9.72 9.62
CA LEU A 589 18.80 -10.67 9.99
C LEU A 589 19.00 -11.22 11.41
N VAL A 590 20.18 -11.76 11.72
CA VAL A 590 20.51 -12.28 13.05
C VAL A 590 20.32 -11.20 14.12
N LYS A 591 20.82 -9.99 13.86
CA LYS A 591 20.65 -8.86 14.79
C LYS A 591 19.17 -8.48 14.96
N ALA A 592 18.35 -8.56 13.91
CA ALA A 592 16.93 -8.25 13.99
C ALA A 592 16.16 -9.27 14.84
N GLU A 593 16.52 -10.54 14.74
CA GLU A 593 15.99 -11.62 15.58
C GLU A 593 16.33 -11.39 17.07
N GLU A 594 17.59 -11.03 17.38
CA GLU A 594 18.04 -10.68 18.73
C GLU A 594 17.30 -9.44 19.29
N ASP A 595 17.22 -8.36 18.51
CA ASP A 595 16.53 -7.12 18.89
C ASP A 595 15.04 -7.39 19.15
N TYR A 596 14.37 -8.20 18.32
CA TYR A 596 12.95 -8.53 18.44
C TYR A 596 12.66 -9.44 19.65
N ALA A 597 13.47 -10.48 19.87
CA ALA A 597 13.34 -11.35 21.05
C ALA A 597 13.48 -10.57 22.37
N MET A 598 14.35 -9.54 22.39
CA MET A 598 14.45 -8.62 23.53
C MET A 598 13.19 -7.76 23.71
N ILE A 599 12.49 -7.35 22.65
CA ILE A 599 11.21 -6.63 22.74
C ILE A 599 10.14 -7.53 23.36
N GLU A 600 9.98 -8.76 22.88
CA GLU A 600 9.00 -9.72 23.41
C GLU A 600 9.26 -10.05 24.89
N ALA A 601 10.52 -10.27 25.27
CA ALA A 601 10.91 -10.51 26.67
C ALA A 601 10.55 -9.32 27.58
N ASN A 602 10.81 -8.09 27.14
CA ASN A 602 10.46 -6.87 27.88
C ASN A 602 8.95 -6.66 27.99
N GLU A 603 8.17 -6.96 26.93
CA GLU A 603 6.71 -6.84 26.96
C GLU A 603 6.08 -7.91 27.88
N LYS A 604 6.58 -9.16 27.83
CA LYS A 604 6.19 -10.22 28.76
C LYS A 604 6.47 -9.82 30.20
N GLN A 605 7.69 -9.37 30.52
CA GLN A 605 8.04 -8.94 31.88
C GLN A 605 7.18 -7.76 32.36
N ALA A 606 6.87 -6.81 31.47
CA ALA A 606 5.98 -5.69 31.80
C ALA A 606 4.53 -6.12 32.05
N LYS A 607 4.05 -7.17 31.37
CA LYS A 607 2.73 -7.77 31.60
C LYS A 607 2.69 -8.53 32.93
N GLU A 608 3.65 -9.43 33.18
CA GLU A 608 3.74 -10.21 34.43
C GLU A 608 3.84 -9.29 35.66
N ALA A 609 4.63 -8.21 35.58
CA ALA A 609 4.75 -7.23 36.65
C ALA A 609 3.46 -6.40 36.87
N ALA A 610 2.65 -6.19 35.83
CA ALA A 610 1.35 -5.53 35.95
C ALA A 610 0.30 -6.47 36.56
N GLU A 611 0.26 -7.74 36.11
CA GLU A 611 -0.64 -8.78 36.64
C GLU A 611 -0.38 -9.05 38.12
N ALA A 612 0.89 -9.05 38.56
CA ALA A 612 1.25 -9.16 39.97
C ALA A 612 0.75 -7.98 40.83
N VAL A 613 0.61 -6.77 40.25
CA VAL A 613 0.01 -5.62 40.93
C VAL A 613 -1.52 -5.72 40.93
N ASP A 614 -2.14 -6.15 39.83
CA ASP A 614 -3.58 -6.40 39.80
C ASP A 614 -4.00 -7.48 40.81
N GLU A 615 -3.20 -8.54 41.00
CA GLU A 615 -3.43 -9.53 42.06
C GLU A 615 -3.38 -8.93 43.48
N LEU A 616 -2.40 -8.06 43.77
CA LEU A 616 -2.35 -7.34 45.05
C LEU A 616 -3.56 -6.42 45.26
N ILE A 617 -4.11 -5.85 44.18
CA ILE A 617 -5.33 -5.01 44.25
C ILE A 617 -6.57 -5.88 44.48
N ARG A 618 -6.69 -7.05 43.82
CA ARG A 618 -7.77 -8.03 44.09
C ARG A 618 -7.74 -8.51 45.54
N ALA A 619 -6.55 -8.70 46.10
CA ALA A 619 -6.36 -9.16 47.47
C ALA A 619 -6.76 -8.15 48.57
N ILE A 620 -7.07 -6.89 48.22
CA ILE A 620 -7.63 -5.92 49.17
C ILE A 620 -9.05 -6.34 49.60
N GLY A 621 -9.86 -6.88 48.68
CA GLY A 621 -11.23 -7.32 48.99
C GLY A 621 -12.18 -6.18 49.36
N GLU A 622 -13.02 -6.41 50.37
CA GLU A 622 -13.91 -5.40 50.96
C GLU A 622 -13.12 -4.51 51.93
N VAL A 623 -13.27 -3.18 51.82
CA VAL A 623 -12.43 -2.23 52.55
C VAL A 623 -12.93 -2.04 53.98
N ASP A 624 -12.09 -2.42 54.93
CA ASP A 624 -12.32 -2.33 56.36
C ASP A 624 -11.14 -1.67 57.10
N LYS A 625 -11.17 -1.70 58.43
CA LYS A 625 -10.11 -1.15 59.31
C LYS A 625 -8.74 -1.85 59.16
N ASP A 626 -8.72 -3.12 58.76
CA ASP A 626 -7.52 -3.98 58.72
C ASP A 626 -6.88 -3.96 57.30
N SER A 627 -7.61 -3.46 56.30
CA SER A 627 -7.21 -3.32 54.88
C SER A 627 -5.98 -2.43 54.60
N LYS A 628 -5.50 -1.68 55.59
CA LYS A 628 -4.43 -0.69 55.46
C LYS A 628 -3.16 -1.25 54.80
N ASP A 629 -2.65 -2.35 55.33
CA ASP A 629 -1.36 -2.90 54.91
C ASP A 629 -1.44 -3.47 53.48
N ALA A 630 -2.60 -4.00 53.08
CA ALA A 630 -2.86 -4.46 51.72
C ALA A 630 -2.88 -3.30 50.71
N ILE A 631 -3.56 -2.20 51.06
CA ILE A 631 -3.60 -0.97 50.26
C ILE A 631 -2.19 -0.38 50.11
N GLU A 632 -1.41 -0.25 51.20
CA GLU A 632 -0.04 0.24 51.16
C GLU A 632 0.88 -0.67 50.32
N ALA A 633 0.73 -2.00 50.41
CA ALA A 633 1.47 -2.96 49.60
C ALA A 633 1.16 -2.81 48.10
N ALA A 634 -0.11 -2.72 47.72
CA ALA A 634 -0.54 -2.52 46.34
C ALA A 634 -0.04 -1.17 45.77
N GLN A 635 -0.18 -0.08 46.54
CA GLN A 635 0.37 1.23 46.16
C GLN A 635 1.89 1.22 45.96
N LYS A 636 2.62 0.55 46.85
CA LYS A 636 4.08 0.43 46.78
C LYS A 636 4.52 -0.39 45.57
N ALA A 637 3.86 -1.51 45.31
CA ALA A 637 4.13 -2.37 44.16
C ALA A 637 3.86 -1.62 42.84
N TYR A 638 2.68 -0.98 42.72
CA TYR A 638 2.37 -0.09 41.60
C TYR A 638 3.41 1.03 41.46
N GLY A 639 3.80 1.67 42.57
CA GLY A 639 4.82 2.73 42.59
C GLY A 639 6.15 2.31 41.97
N GLY A 640 6.59 1.08 42.24
CA GLY A 640 7.84 0.48 41.72
C GLY A 640 7.84 0.13 40.23
N LEU A 641 6.67 0.04 39.57
CA LEU A 641 6.58 -0.31 38.15
C LEU A 641 7.17 0.79 37.23
N ASN A 642 7.70 0.37 36.08
CA ASN A 642 8.10 1.30 35.01
C ASN A 642 6.88 1.79 34.21
N ASP A 643 7.06 2.82 33.36
CA ASP A 643 5.96 3.43 32.58
C ASP A 643 5.20 2.43 31.68
N ALA A 644 5.87 1.38 31.17
CA ALA A 644 5.27 0.38 30.28
C ALA A 644 4.44 -0.66 31.06
N ALA A 645 4.92 -1.10 32.22
CA ALA A 645 4.17 -1.97 33.12
C ALA A 645 2.97 -1.24 33.75
N LYS A 646 3.15 0.01 34.20
CA LYS A 646 2.05 0.85 34.72
C LYS A 646 0.89 1.00 33.74
N ALA A 647 1.19 1.13 32.45
CA ALA A 647 0.17 1.24 31.40
C ALA A 647 -0.60 -0.07 31.14
N LYS A 648 -0.18 -1.21 31.71
CA LYS A 648 -0.84 -2.51 31.61
C LYS A 648 -1.59 -2.93 32.89
N VAL A 649 -1.47 -2.19 33.99
CA VAL A 649 -2.22 -2.44 35.24
C VAL A 649 -3.69 -2.07 35.01
N THR A 650 -4.60 -3.03 35.19
CA THR A 650 -6.01 -2.87 34.84
C THR A 650 -6.87 -2.37 36.00
N LEU A 651 -6.47 -2.63 37.25
CA LEU A 651 -7.25 -2.33 38.46
C LEU A 651 -6.80 -1.05 39.18
N TYR A 652 -6.06 -0.17 38.51
CA TYR A 652 -5.53 1.05 39.16
C TYR A 652 -6.63 1.99 39.70
N GLU A 653 -7.77 2.10 39.02
CA GLU A 653 -8.93 2.87 39.51
C GLU A 653 -9.55 2.22 40.76
N THR A 654 -9.61 0.89 40.83
CA THR A 654 -10.06 0.15 42.02
C THR A 654 -9.14 0.40 43.21
N LEU A 655 -7.82 0.46 42.99
CA LEU A 655 -6.87 0.86 44.03
C LEU A 655 -7.10 2.30 44.52
N GLN A 656 -7.46 3.23 43.62
CA GLN A 656 -7.80 4.60 44.03
C GLN A 656 -9.11 4.66 44.84
N GLN A 657 -10.11 3.87 44.45
CA GLN A 657 -11.37 3.75 45.18
C GLN A 657 -11.14 3.20 46.59
N ALA A 658 -10.42 2.08 46.73
CA ALA A 658 -10.14 1.47 48.04
C ALA A 658 -9.41 2.42 49.00
N VAL A 659 -8.48 3.23 48.49
CA VAL A 659 -7.78 4.28 49.27
C VAL A 659 -8.75 5.36 49.76
N GLY A 660 -9.71 5.76 48.92
CA GLY A 660 -10.74 6.74 49.29
C GLY A 660 -11.75 6.19 50.30
N GLU A 661 -12.17 4.95 50.13
CA GLU A 661 -13.08 4.24 51.04
C GLU A 661 -12.46 4.03 52.42
N TYR A 662 -11.19 3.60 52.47
CA TYR A 662 -10.45 3.46 53.74
C TYR A 662 -10.33 4.80 54.47
N ALA A 663 -10.00 5.88 53.75
CA ALA A 663 -9.91 7.22 54.34
C ALA A 663 -11.26 7.69 54.90
N ALA A 664 -12.37 7.45 54.18
CA ALA A 664 -13.72 7.79 54.62
C ALA A 664 -14.18 6.94 55.83
N LEU A 665 -13.78 5.67 55.90
CA LEU A 665 -14.04 4.77 57.03
C LEU A 665 -13.34 5.26 58.30
N MET A 666 -12.05 5.62 58.19
CA MET A 666 -11.29 6.21 59.31
C MET A 666 -11.85 7.56 59.76
N GLU A 667 -12.26 8.43 58.83
CA GLU A 667 -12.89 9.72 59.16
C GLU A 667 -14.25 9.52 59.87
N LYS A 668 -15.02 8.50 59.46
CA LYS A 668 -16.28 8.15 60.12
C LYS A 668 -16.03 7.64 61.54
N GLU A 669 -15.10 6.70 61.75
CA GLU A 669 -14.80 6.18 63.09
C GLU A 669 -14.34 7.28 64.04
N GLN A 670 -13.47 8.20 63.56
CA GLN A 670 -13.01 9.35 64.32
C GLN A 670 -14.17 10.28 64.72
N LYS A 671 -15.10 10.59 63.80
CA LYS A 671 -16.29 11.41 64.13
C LYS A 671 -17.23 10.73 65.12
N GLU A 672 -17.39 9.41 65.03
CA GLU A 672 -18.18 8.66 66.02
C GLU A 672 -17.51 8.68 67.40
N LEU A 673 -16.17 8.62 67.46
CA LEU A 673 -15.40 8.75 68.70
C LEU A 673 -15.50 10.16 69.29
N GLU A 674 -15.29 11.21 68.50
CA GLU A 674 -15.39 12.62 68.96
C GLU A 674 -16.76 12.95 69.55
N LYS A 675 -17.84 12.41 68.96
CA LYS A 675 -19.20 12.53 69.52
C LYS A 675 -19.35 11.81 70.86
N ALA A 676 -18.77 10.62 71.00
CA ALA A 676 -18.80 9.87 72.25
C ALA A 676 -17.96 10.56 73.34
N GLU A 677 -16.76 11.06 72.99
CA GLU A 677 -15.91 11.85 73.88
C GLU A 677 -16.57 13.16 74.32
N ALA A 678 -17.34 13.82 73.44
CA ALA A 678 -18.12 15.01 73.81
C ALA A 678 -19.20 14.68 74.86
N VAL A 679 -19.83 13.50 74.79
CA VAL A 679 -20.75 13.03 75.82
C VAL A 679 -19.99 12.67 77.11
N ASP A 680 -18.86 11.96 77.03
CA ASP A 680 -18.00 11.69 78.20
C ASP A 680 -17.51 12.98 78.88
N ALA A 681 -17.24 14.05 78.10
CA ALA A 681 -16.88 15.36 78.64
C ALA A 681 -18.04 16.03 79.40
N LEU A 682 -19.27 15.94 78.87
CA LEU A 682 -20.48 16.39 79.59
C LEU A 682 -20.71 15.58 80.87
N ILE A 683 -20.48 14.27 80.85
CA ILE A 683 -20.60 13.41 82.03
C ILE A 683 -19.54 13.77 83.08
N LYS A 684 -18.28 14.01 82.68
CA LYS A 684 -17.21 14.52 83.58
C LYS A 684 -17.57 15.87 84.21
N ALA A 685 -18.27 16.75 83.47
CA ALA A 685 -18.63 18.08 83.92
C ALA A 685 -19.74 18.10 85.00
N ILE A 686 -20.47 17.00 85.22
CA ILE A 686 -21.44 16.86 86.32
C ILE A 686 -20.75 16.96 87.69
N GLY A 687 -19.53 16.42 87.81
CA GLY A 687 -18.76 16.44 89.06
C GLY A 687 -19.46 15.71 90.21
N GLU A 688 -19.54 16.36 91.37
CA GLU A 688 -20.29 15.88 92.53
C GLU A 688 -21.78 16.20 92.38
N VAL A 689 -22.65 15.23 92.64
CA VAL A 689 -24.09 15.36 92.39
C VAL A 689 -24.74 16.15 93.53
N THR A 690 -25.27 17.33 93.19
CA THR A 690 -25.92 18.27 94.12
C THR A 690 -27.34 18.63 93.64
N LYS A 691 -28.07 19.46 94.40
CA LYS A 691 -29.41 19.95 94.00
C LYS A 691 -29.40 20.72 92.66
N ASP A 692 -28.27 21.33 92.30
CA ASP A 692 -28.13 22.14 91.07
C ASP A 692 -27.67 21.33 89.85
N SER A 693 -27.22 20.08 90.02
CA SER A 693 -26.68 19.23 88.95
C SER A 693 -27.73 18.79 87.90
N LYS A 694 -29.00 19.15 88.07
CA LYS A 694 -30.14 18.73 87.23
C LYS A 694 -29.91 18.99 85.75
N GLU A 695 -29.65 20.25 85.39
CA GLU A 695 -29.49 20.67 83.99
C GLU A 695 -28.27 20.01 83.34
N GLN A 696 -27.21 19.73 84.11
CA GLN A 696 -26.01 19.05 83.62
C GLN A 696 -26.26 17.56 83.36
N ILE A 697 -26.98 16.87 84.26
CA ILE A 697 -27.40 15.47 84.08
C ILE A 697 -28.37 15.35 82.89
N GLU A 698 -29.37 16.23 82.80
CA GLU A 698 -30.31 16.27 81.68
C GLU A 698 -29.62 16.59 80.35
N ALA A 699 -28.64 17.51 80.33
CA ALA A 699 -27.85 17.81 79.14
C ALA A 699 -26.98 16.63 78.70
N ALA A 700 -26.31 15.95 79.63
CA ALA A 700 -25.50 14.76 79.36
C ALA A 700 -26.35 13.59 78.85
N GLN A 701 -27.51 13.31 79.48
CA GLN A 701 -28.45 12.29 79.04
C GLN A 701 -29.02 12.60 77.65
N LYS A 702 -29.47 13.84 77.41
CA LYS A 702 -29.99 14.29 76.11
C LYS A 702 -28.93 14.30 75.00
N ALA A 703 -27.65 14.46 75.35
CA ALA A 703 -26.54 14.31 74.41
C ALA A 703 -26.25 12.83 74.11
N TYR A 704 -26.23 11.97 75.13
CA TYR A 704 -26.12 10.52 74.99
C TYR A 704 -27.25 9.94 74.13
N ASP A 705 -28.50 10.31 74.40
CA ASP A 705 -29.68 9.74 73.72
C ASP A 705 -29.70 10.01 72.21
N LYS A 706 -29.11 11.13 71.77
CA LYS A 706 -28.95 11.50 70.35
C LYS A 706 -27.92 10.68 69.59
N LEU A 707 -27.01 9.98 70.27
CA LEU A 707 -26.00 9.15 69.63
C LEU A 707 -26.62 7.90 68.98
N SER A 708 -26.03 7.45 67.87
CA SER A 708 -26.34 6.16 67.25
C SER A 708 -25.96 4.99 68.15
N ASN A 709 -26.39 3.77 67.84
CA ASN A 709 -25.97 2.59 68.62
C ASN A 709 -24.45 2.32 68.55
N THR A 710 -23.79 2.64 67.43
CA THR A 710 -22.33 2.50 67.29
C THR A 710 -21.57 3.60 68.04
N GLU A 711 -22.14 4.80 68.12
CA GLU A 711 -21.61 5.93 68.89
C GLU A 711 -21.79 5.72 70.40
N LYS A 712 -22.98 5.26 70.84
CA LYS A 712 -23.28 4.96 72.26
C LYS A 712 -22.35 3.92 72.86
N ALA A 713 -21.96 2.91 72.08
CA ALA A 713 -21.03 1.87 72.50
C ALA A 713 -19.59 2.39 72.74
N LYS A 714 -19.26 3.61 72.26
CA LYS A 714 -17.96 4.26 72.44
C LYS A 714 -17.92 5.23 73.64
N VAL A 715 -19.06 5.51 74.29
CA VAL A 715 -19.14 6.38 75.48
C VAL A 715 -18.66 5.61 76.72
N THR A 716 -17.53 6.03 77.28
CA THR A 716 -16.83 5.28 78.33
C THR A 716 -17.37 5.53 79.75
N LEU A 717 -18.07 6.65 79.98
CA LEU A 717 -18.57 7.05 81.30
C LEU A 717 -20.09 6.90 81.47
N TYR A 718 -20.75 6.14 80.61
CA TYR A 718 -22.19 5.96 80.67
C TYR A 718 -22.69 5.42 82.04
N GLU A 719 -21.94 4.51 82.68
CA GLU A 719 -22.26 4.06 84.05
C GLU A 719 -22.21 5.19 85.08
N THR A 720 -21.29 6.16 84.92
CA THR A 720 -21.20 7.34 85.77
C THR A 720 -22.44 8.22 85.62
N LEU A 721 -22.94 8.41 84.39
CA LEU A 721 -24.19 9.13 84.13
C LEU A 721 -25.41 8.45 84.76
N GLN A 722 -25.51 7.12 84.64
CA GLN A 722 -26.58 6.34 85.27
C GLN A 722 -26.56 6.45 86.80
N ASN A 723 -25.37 6.44 87.40
CA ASN A 723 -25.22 6.60 88.84
C ASN A 723 -25.53 8.03 89.30
N ALA A 724 -25.11 9.05 88.53
CA ALA A 724 -25.44 10.44 88.82
C ALA A 724 -26.94 10.70 88.79
N THR A 725 -27.65 10.16 87.79
CA THR A 725 -29.12 10.26 87.68
C THR A 725 -29.83 9.63 88.88
N LYS A 726 -29.37 8.46 89.36
CA LYS A 726 -29.91 7.80 90.56
C LYS A 726 -29.63 8.60 91.84
N GLN A 727 -28.44 9.17 91.98
CA GLN A 727 -28.09 10.02 93.13
C GLN A 727 -28.94 11.30 93.17
N TYR A 728 -29.15 11.94 92.02
CA TYR A 728 -29.99 13.12 91.92
C TYR A 728 -31.45 12.81 92.31
N ALA A 729 -32.02 11.71 91.82
CA ALA A 729 -33.37 11.28 92.19
C ALA A 729 -33.53 10.98 93.71
N ALA A 730 -32.45 10.59 94.40
CA ALA A 730 -32.46 10.42 95.86
C ALA A 730 -32.35 11.74 96.63
N ILE A 731 -31.80 12.79 96.02
CA ILE A 731 -31.73 14.15 96.57
C ILE A 731 -33.07 14.89 96.39
N ASP A 732 -33.77 14.64 95.28
CA ASP A 732 -35.07 15.25 94.92
C ASP A 732 -36.22 14.76 95.82
N THR A 733 -36.12 13.57 96.40
CA THR A 733 -37.19 12.92 97.19
C THR A 733 -37.32 13.40 98.65
N GLN A 734 -36.74 14.54 99.02
CA GLN A 734 -36.73 15.06 100.40
C GLN A 734 -37.77 16.17 100.73
N GLU A 735 -38.60 16.68 99.79
CA GLU A 735 -39.61 17.74 100.09
C GLU A 735 -40.94 17.57 99.32
N ASN A 736 -42.08 17.53 100.05
CA ASN A 736 -43.49 17.56 99.59
C ASN A 736 -44.40 17.74 100.86
N PRO A 737 -45.70 18.19 100.87
CA PRO A 737 -46.64 18.34 99.73
C PRO A 737 -47.62 19.56 99.75
N GLN A 738 -48.62 19.51 98.83
CA GLN A 738 -49.85 20.34 98.64
C GLN A 738 -49.71 21.65 97.82
N GLU A 739 -50.67 22.04 96.95
CA GLU A 739 -52.11 21.71 96.92
C GLU A 739 -52.77 21.65 95.50
N ASN A 740 -54.04 21.20 95.43
CA ASN A 740 -54.92 20.83 94.28
C ASN A 740 -55.81 22.02 93.77
N PRO A 741 -56.89 21.83 92.94
CA PRO A 741 -57.04 21.35 91.53
C PRO A 741 -57.96 22.34 90.72
N PRO A 742 -58.93 21.95 89.84
CA PRO A 742 -58.97 21.06 88.66
C PRO A 742 -59.34 21.81 87.33
N GLU A 743 -59.32 21.13 86.16
CA GLU A 743 -60.47 20.98 85.21
C GLU A 743 -60.09 20.41 83.81
N ASN A 744 -61.08 19.82 83.14
CA ASN A 744 -61.13 19.17 81.83
C ASN A 744 -62.54 19.50 81.28
N PRO A 745 -62.84 19.74 79.96
CA PRO A 745 -62.46 18.83 78.87
C PRO A 745 -62.34 19.37 77.41
N SER A 746 -61.96 18.46 76.50
CA SER A 746 -62.65 18.18 75.20
C SER A 746 -61.98 18.51 73.85
N GLN A 747 -61.81 17.44 73.05
CA GLN A 747 -62.11 17.24 71.61
C GLN A 747 -61.50 18.09 70.45
N ASN A 748 -60.83 17.33 69.56
CA ASN A 748 -60.94 17.27 68.07
C ASN A 748 -60.71 18.50 67.17
N ASP A 749 -59.65 18.42 66.33
CA ASP A 749 -59.60 18.43 64.83
C ASP A 749 -60.47 19.43 64.01
N PRO A 750 -60.05 19.95 62.80
CA PRO A 750 -59.04 19.38 61.90
C PRO A 750 -58.11 20.32 61.09
N GLY A 751 -57.08 19.71 60.49
CA GLY A 751 -56.88 19.74 59.03
C GLY A 751 -55.97 20.80 58.38
N THR A 752 -54.93 20.31 57.69
CA THR A 752 -54.27 20.86 56.46
C THR A 752 -53.71 22.30 56.48
N GLY A 753 -52.52 22.62 55.94
CA GLY A 753 -51.54 21.86 55.16
C GLY A 753 -50.98 22.73 54.01
N GLY A 754 -49.66 22.71 53.77
CA GLY A 754 -49.07 23.24 52.52
C GLY A 754 -48.01 24.35 52.64
N MET A 755 -46.79 24.00 52.21
CA MET A 755 -45.93 24.72 51.26
C MET A 755 -45.29 26.11 51.54
N THR A 756 -44.02 26.16 51.14
CA THR A 756 -43.26 27.25 50.46
C THR A 756 -42.78 28.51 51.19
N GLU A 757 -41.45 28.62 51.20
CA GLU A 757 -40.58 29.76 50.84
C GLU A 757 -40.76 31.19 51.43
N THR A 758 -39.68 31.62 52.09
CA THR A 758 -38.81 32.74 51.67
C THR A 758 -39.41 34.10 51.26
N VAL A 759 -39.44 35.04 52.22
CA VAL A 759 -39.03 36.47 52.06
C VAL A 759 -38.52 36.94 53.45
N SER A 760 -37.71 37.99 53.66
CA SER A 760 -37.10 39.06 52.83
C SER A 760 -35.71 39.45 53.45
N GLY A 761 -34.96 40.49 53.05
CA GLY A 761 -35.26 41.59 52.12
C GLY A 761 -34.04 42.39 51.63
N ALA A 762 -34.31 43.58 51.07
CA ALA A 762 -33.45 44.47 50.27
C ALA A 762 -32.05 44.80 50.89
N GLN A 763 -30.93 44.88 50.14
CA GLN A 763 -30.57 45.78 49.01
C GLN A 763 -30.43 47.28 49.43
N THR A 764 -29.45 48.07 48.95
CA THR A 764 -28.85 48.08 47.59
C THR A 764 -27.46 48.78 47.53
N LYS A 765 -26.49 48.20 46.76
CA LYS A 765 -25.39 48.76 45.89
C LYS A 765 -24.60 50.03 46.29
N GLU A 766 -23.36 50.29 45.84
CA GLU A 766 -22.52 49.79 44.71
C GLU A 766 -21.16 49.24 45.21
N GLU A 767 -20.72 48.04 44.80
CA GLU A 767 -20.00 47.65 43.57
C GLU A 767 -18.46 47.74 43.63
N GLN A 768 -17.82 46.60 43.90
CA GLN A 768 -16.56 46.17 43.22
C GLN A 768 -16.39 44.63 43.35
N ASN A 769 -15.85 43.99 42.30
CA ASN A 769 -15.94 42.54 42.05
C ASN A 769 -15.11 41.62 42.99
N PRO A 770 -15.62 40.41 43.34
CA PRO A 770 -14.86 39.35 43.98
C PRO A 770 -14.02 38.50 42.98
N PRO A 771 -13.05 37.68 43.43
CA PRO A 771 -11.93 37.24 42.61
C PRO A 771 -12.20 36.02 41.70
N LYS A 772 -11.63 36.10 40.49
CA LYS A 772 -11.68 35.06 39.45
C LYS A 772 -10.62 33.98 39.71
N VAL A 773 -11.02 32.72 39.93
CA VAL A 773 -10.08 31.60 40.16
C VAL A 773 -9.18 31.40 38.93
N ALA A 774 -7.87 31.66 39.10
CA ALA A 774 -6.91 31.62 38.02
C ALA A 774 -6.49 30.18 37.67
N VAL A 775 -6.83 29.73 36.46
CA VAL A 775 -6.34 28.47 35.91
C VAL A 775 -4.82 28.54 35.73
N LYS A 776 -4.06 27.93 36.67
CA LYS A 776 -2.59 27.81 36.65
C LYS A 776 -2.05 27.44 35.26
N ALA A 777 -0.95 28.05 34.82
CA ALA A 777 -0.36 27.71 33.52
C ALA A 777 0.38 26.35 33.54
N PRO A 778 0.43 25.59 32.43
CA PRO A 778 1.20 24.35 32.35
C PRO A 778 2.70 24.55 32.57
N ASP A 779 3.37 23.51 33.10
CA ASP A 779 4.81 23.53 33.41
C ASP A 779 5.69 23.84 32.19
N GLN A 780 6.84 24.49 32.43
CA GLN A 780 7.81 24.83 31.39
C GLN A 780 8.34 23.58 30.69
N VAL A 781 8.10 23.49 29.38
CA VAL A 781 8.43 22.31 28.55
C VAL A 781 9.95 22.07 28.50
N LYS A 782 10.37 20.82 28.71
CA LYS A 782 11.78 20.39 28.58
C LYS A 782 11.99 19.70 27.23
N ILE A 783 12.73 20.34 26.32
CA ILE A 783 13.10 19.76 25.00
C ILE A 783 14.01 18.53 25.22
N LYS A 784 13.59 17.35 24.76
CA LYS A 784 14.31 16.07 24.80
C LYS A 784 15.37 16.04 23.69
N SER A 785 15.01 16.46 22.48
CA SER A 785 15.97 16.55 21.37
C SER A 785 15.57 17.61 20.35
N ALA A 786 16.57 18.14 19.63
CA ALA A 786 16.34 18.91 18.40
C ALA A 786 17.50 18.62 17.44
N LYS A 787 17.23 17.95 16.32
CA LYS A 787 18.25 17.42 15.39
C LYS A 787 17.87 17.69 13.93
N SER A 788 18.84 18.10 13.12
CA SER A 788 18.70 18.23 11.66
C SER A 788 19.40 17.04 10.99
N ARG A 789 18.64 15.98 10.67
CA ARG A 789 19.15 14.77 9.98
C ARG A 789 19.03 14.86 8.45
N LYS A 790 17.99 15.52 7.91
CA LYS A 790 17.73 15.69 6.46
C LYS A 790 17.86 17.17 6.04
N LYS A 791 18.20 17.45 4.77
CA LYS A 791 18.34 18.82 4.22
C LYS A 791 17.09 19.68 4.49
N ASN A 792 17.27 20.98 4.76
CA ASN A 792 16.18 21.95 5.01
C ASN A 792 15.16 21.59 6.12
N THR A 793 15.49 20.67 7.05
CA THR A 793 14.56 20.23 8.12
C THR A 793 15.21 20.18 9.50
N ALA A 794 14.40 20.25 10.55
CA ALA A 794 14.79 19.90 11.91
C ALA A 794 13.62 19.21 12.63
N VAL A 795 13.89 18.07 13.26
CA VAL A 795 12.94 17.38 14.14
C VAL A 795 13.22 17.83 15.57
N VAL A 796 12.19 18.30 16.27
CA VAL A 796 12.25 18.66 17.69
C VAL A 796 11.26 17.81 18.47
N SER A 797 11.67 17.30 19.63
CA SER A 797 10.85 16.49 20.54
C SER A 797 11.05 16.91 22.00
N TRP A 798 10.03 16.75 22.83
CA TRP A 798 10.01 17.22 24.22
C TRP A 798 9.33 16.22 25.16
N ARG A 799 9.56 16.40 26.47
CA ARG A 799 8.81 15.66 27.50
C ARG A 799 7.39 16.21 27.62
N LYS A 800 6.42 15.34 27.96
CA LYS A 800 5.02 15.73 28.21
C LYS A 800 5.00 16.74 29.36
N ALA A 801 4.27 17.85 29.21
CA ALA A 801 3.97 18.74 30.31
C ALA A 801 2.69 18.29 31.01
N LYS A 802 2.63 18.42 32.34
CA LYS A 802 1.46 18.05 33.14
C LYS A 802 0.25 18.88 32.66
N GLU A 803 -0.90 18.22 32.51
CA GLU A 803 -2.19 18.83 32.10
C GLU A 803 -2.18 19.61 30.77
N ALA A 804 -1.22 19.35 29.88
CA ALA A 804 -1.13 20.05 28.59
C ALA A 804 -2.14 19.50 27.56
N ALA A 805 -3.06 20.37 27.10
CA ALA A 805 -3.97 20.10 25.99
C ALA A 805 -3.32 20.25 24.61
N GLY A 806 -2.12 20.83 24.54
CA GLY A 806 -1.32 20.89 23.32
C GLY A 806 -0.07 21.75 23.47
N TYR A 807 0.65 21.93 22.37
CA TYR A 807 1.94 22.63 22.35
C TYR A 807 2.03 23.66 21.23
N GLU A 808 2.81 24.71 21.49
CA GLU A 808 3.35 25.61 20.47
C GLU A 808 4.86 25.44 20.37
N VAL A 809 5.34 25.21 19.15
CA VAL A 809 6.76 25.19 18.78
C VAL A 809 7.04 26.48 18.03
N GLN A 810 7.92 27.32 18.56
CA GLN A 810 8.38 28.52 17.90
C GLN A 810 9.85 28.38 17.46
N TYR A 811 10.15 28.77 16.23
CA TYR A 811 11.49 28.74 15.67
C TYR A 811 11.88 30.04 14.98
N SER A 812 13.19 30.33 14.95
CA SER A 812 13.76 31.57 14.44
C SER A 812 15.19 31.36 13.94
N PHE A 813 15.65 32.15 12.98
CA PHE A 813 17.08 32.24 12.63
C PHE A 813 17.83 33.30 13.45
N ASP A 814 17.09 34.14 14.19
CA ASP A 814 17.60 35.08 15.19
C ASP A 814 17.43 34.52 16.62
N LYS A 815 18.48 34.61 17.45
CA LYS A 815 18.49 34.07 18.83
C LYS A 815 17.50 34.80 19.76
N LYS A 816 17.14 36.05 19.46
CA LYS A 816 16.17 36.86 20.22
C LYS A 816 14.73 36.67 19.73
N PHE A 817 14.48 35.74 18.80
CA PHE A 817 13.16 35.41 18.23
C PHE A 817 12.40 36.58 17.58
N LYS A 818 13.11 37.66 17.19
CA LYS A 818 12.49 38.88 16.60
C LYS A 818 11.71 38.64 15.30
N LYS A 819 12.09 37.62 14.52
CA LYS A 819 11.40 37.18 13.29
C LYS A 819 11.18 35.67 13.38
N SER A 820 10.24 35.28 14.23
CA SER A 820 9.96 33.87 14.56
C SER A 820 8.67 33.35 13.92
N VAL A 821 8.61 32.05 13.71
CA VAL A 821 7.45 31.32 13.19
C VAL A 821 6.97 30.35 14.26
N THR A 822 5.68 30.41 14.60
CA THR A 822 5.04 29.52 15.56
C THR A 822 4.22 28.45 14.84
N LYS A 823 4.26 27.20 15.33
CA LYS A 823 3.46 26.06 14.86
C LYS A 823 2.81 25.36 16.04
N LYS A 824 1.55 24.97 15.91
CA LYS A 824 0.75 24.27 16.93
C LYS A 824 0.76 22.77 16.66
N THR A 825 0.75 21.94 17.69
CA THR A 825 0.62 20.47 17.59
C THR A 825 0.09 19.87 18.89
N GLY A 826 -0.65 18.75 18.80
CA GLY A 826 -0.98 17.90 19.95
C GLY A 826 0.11 16.87 20.27
N LYS A 827 0.95 16.52 19.29
CA LYS A 827 2.02 15.51 19.43
C LYS A 827 3.23 16.08 20.18
N MET A 828 3.99 15.22 20.88
CA MET A 828 5.21 15.58 21.63
C MET A 828 6.47 15.74 20.77
N SER A 829 6.30 15.79 19.45
CA SER A 829 7.34 16.06 18.47
C SER A 829 6.78 16.86 17.29
N LEU A 830 7.66 17.55 16.57
CA LEU A 830 7.33 18.26 15.34
C LEU A 830 8.52 18.30 14.38
N THR A 831 8.25 18.04 13.11
CA THR A 831 9.23 18.20 12.02
C THR A 831 9.05 19.57 11.37
N LEU A 832 10.00 20.47 11.62
CA LEU A 832 10.08 21.77 10.97
C LEU A 832 10.66 21.59 9.56
N LYS A 833 9.90 21.97 8.52
CA LYS A 833 10.27 21.88 7.10
C LYS A 833 10.59 23.28 6.53
N LYS A 834 11.20 23.33 5.34
CA LYS A 834 11.57 24.57 4.60
C LYS A 834 12.52 25.52 5.38
N LEU A 835 13.45 24.97 6.15
CA LEU A 835 14.47 25.74 6.89
C LEU A 835 15.68 26.09 6.02
N LYS A 836 16.29 27.27 6.21
CA LYS A 836 17.45 27.74 5.45
C LYS A 836 18.70 26.87 5.71
N LYS A 837 19.18 26.16 4.69
CA LYS A 837 20.37 25.27 4.74
C LYS A 837 21.60 25.95 5.36
N GLY A 838 22.36 25.20 6.16
CA GLY A 838 23.63 25.63 6.77
C GLY A 838 23.53 26.72 7.85
N LYS A 839 22.37 27.37 8.05
CA LYS A 839 22.18 28.40 9.09
C LYS A 839 21.82 27.76 10.44
N ASN A 840 22.01 28.52 11.52
CA ASN A 840 21.57 28.13 12.86
C ASN A 840 20.09 28.51 13.05
N CYS A 841 19.27 27.53 13.43
CA CYS A 841 17.89 27.73 13.84
C CYS A 841 17.79 27.59 15.37
N TYR A 842 17.05 28.49 16.01
CA TYR A 842 16.76 28.50 17.43
C TYR A 842 15.30 28.08 17.62
N ILE A 843 15.05 27.07 18.46
CA ILE A 843 13.74 26.45 18.64
C ILE A 843 13.38 26.48 20.13
N ARG A 844 12.17 26.90 20.47
CA ARG A 844 11.59 26.83 21.82
C ARG A 844 10.17 26.29 21.77
N VAL A 845 9.73 25.64 22.84
CA VAL A 845 8.40 24.99 22.92
C VAL A 845 7.70 25.47 24.20
N ARG A 846 6.40 25.71 24.13
CA ARG A 846 5.54 25.89 25.32
C ARG A 846 4.31 24.99 25.23
N ALA A 847 3.80 24.58 26.38
CA ALA A 847 2.52 23.89 26.49
C ALA A 847 1.37 24.90 26.65
N TYR A 848 0.15 24.47 26.38
CA TYR A 848 -1.06 25.18 26.78
C TYR A 848 -2.12 24.20 27.27
N ARG A 849 -3.01 24.67 28.15
CA ARG A 849 -4.26 24.00 28.51
C ARG A 849 -5.45 24.91 28.21
N LYS A 850 -6.67 24.37 28.28
CA LYS A 850 -7.90 25.17 28.19
C LYS A 850 -8.36 25.53 29.61
N ASP A 851 -8.91 26.72 29.80
CA ASP A 851 -9.66 27.07 31.01
C ASP A 851 -11.11 26.55 30.92
N THR A 852 -11.91 26.81 31.96
CA THR A 852 -13.34 26.44 32.02
C THR A 852 -14.21 27.08 30.93
N ASN A 853 -13.70 28.13 30.26
CA ASN A 853 -14.35 28.80 29.13
C ASN A 853 -13.75 28.38 27.77
N GLY A 854 -12.90 27.36 27.74
CA GLY A 854 -12.22 26.87 26.54
C GLY A 854 -11.04 27.71 26.05
N GLN A 855 -10.68 28.81 26.74
CA GLN A 855 -9.61 29.72 26.36
C GLN A 855 -8.23 29.13 26.67
N LYS A 856 -7.22 29.44 25.85
CA LYS A 856 -5.89 28.81 25.95
C LYS A 856 -4.99 29.52 26.94
N VAL A 857 -4.74 28.88 28.09
CA VAL A 857 -3.73 29.30 29.07
C VAL A 857 -2.39 28.68 28.68
N TYR A 858 -1.41 29.52 28.34
CA TYR A 858 -0.08 29.10 27.90
C TYR A 858 0.92 29.06 29.04
N GLY A 859 1.73 28.00 29.08
CA GLY A 859 2.89 27.87 29.95
C GLY A 859 4.10 28.66 29.44
N GLU A 860 5.14 28.70 30.27
CA GLU A 860 6.40 29.34 29.94
C GLU A 860 7.13 28.68 28.76
N TRP A 861 7.84 29.50 27.98
CA TRP A 861 8.65 29.00 26.89
C TRP A 861 9.85 28.21 27.42
N SER A 862 10.15 27.06 26.80
CA SER A 862 11.37 26.30 27.07
C SER A 862 12.62 27.16 26.82
N LYS A 863 13.73 26.80 27.49
CA LYS A 863 15.07 27.25 27.07
C LYS A 863 15.27 26.93 25.58
N ALA A 864 15.72 27.91 24.80
CA ALA A 864 15.84 27.77 23.35
C ALA A 864 17.00 26.85 22.96
N LYS A 865 16.74 25.82 22.14
CA LYS A 865 17.75 24.91 21.60
C LYS A 865 18.23 25.40 20.25
N LYS A 866 19.55 25.54 20.08
CA LYS A 866 20.22 25.87 18.81
C LYS A 866 20.45 24.59 18.00
N VAL A 867 20.06 24.58 16.72
CA VAL A 867 20.27 23.49 15.77
C VAL A 867 20.89 24.06 14.50
N LYS A 868 22.01 23.51 14.04
CA LYS A 868 22.59 23.84 12.72
C LYS A 868 21.88 22.99 11.66
N ILE A 869 21.28 23.64 10.66
CA ILE A 869 20.53 22.93 9.62
C ILE A 869 21.50 22.27 8.64
N ARG A 870 21.32 20.97 8.36
CA ARG A 870 22.14 20.20 7.40
C ARG A 870 22.12 20.91 6.04
N LYS A 871 23.31 20.97 5.40
CA LYS A 871 23.48 21.59 4.08
C LYS A 871 22.64 20.89 3.01
#